data_AF-A0A7K8LT20-F1
#
_entry.id   AF-A0A7K8LT20-F1
#
_cell.length_a   1.000
_cell.length_b   1.000
_cell.length_c   1.000
_cell.angle_alpha   90.00
_cell.angle_beta   90.00
_cell.angle_gamma   90.00
#
_symmetry.space_group_name_H-M   'P 1'
#
loop_
_entity.id
_entity.type
_entity.pdbx_description
1 polymer ?
#
loop_
_entity_poly.entity_id
_entity_poly.type
_entity_poly.pdbx_seq_one_letter_code
_entity_poly.pdbx_strand_id
1 'polypeptide(L)'
;MATVLICRRFPRLSRVTTFSTAAKLKAGSGSGESERKKEENAETANAGTESAATIQLLNPLDYRVSYNPSAYAKSRAGNGGRALGDAFTGLGAARLQPTLGAASPKALPPLGNGQPKPESQPLLRHSVRATQTGEEAGKGRTETHDSKEDPRVFQKGRPEYRSLSFDKSEPVETLPFEEGDAILRSVVLRKGNRSPGAIAEHFRKLSRLPAERHATLLSEPGFNELCRRAARDVGLFGTSDLVDVLKACVRLVVPPAHPLLNACEKEFCRRAWDMNLDQLLLVADCWRCLERHVPSYLSVLFSYANAHWKDLTLPRFVQLLYIIGEGRRSPADLSQKVESVILKYLDSFTLEEVGAVCLGLFKSLSGISDHVMRRIADRVSLQMEDMSTYALVNVLKMLRFARMDHLPLLKELGKVIPARIPTTNIQGIMHIALTCSSLHYFDEGVMAAVAMALPPKVTYCRSKDAAKFLWSFGCLDYEPPNEEEFYSSLIEQMHRKLHEFEKFPEHLLTGLLGLAFVQRFPEELIDYALRDEFVRKTRDSKYELKKDLFTLSESVQIECPSYRGSRLPPRLSQELTEMILNFAEQEIYVRPEIVEAASLLESMLGGPAYVKNHMILPHTRSSDLEVHLAVDGRPIPFNLKNPVADTKLEDVGISLTDDLMTQLIKGRPNSPSPVEEEDEAPLGGEEARAPRVGDRAALSGDALLAAAGSQVEPKPGRWREAPPSLPPARQPRGVKLAIQVSNRNHYCFCSKRLLGLHRLKRRQLRRLGYAVVELPFWEWFPLLKRTRLEKLSYLHYKVFDPALLNGAG
;
A
#
# COMPACT_ATOMS: atom_id res chain seq x y z
N MET A 1 7.66 -14.01 2.14
CA MET A 1 8.05 -13.67 3.52
C MET A 1 7.87 -12.15 3.70
N ALA A 2 7.42 -11.64 4.85
CA ALA A 2 7.24 -10.20 5.05
C ALA A 2 8.35 -9.61 5.91
N THR A 3 9.28 -8.91 5.28
CA THR A 3 9.73 -7.66 5.89
C THR A 3 8.55 -6.72 5.78
N VAL A 4 8.19 -6.10 6.90
CA VAL A 4 7.16 -5.08 6.94
C VAL A 4 7.71 -3.86 6.21
N LEU A 5 7.56 -3.88 4.88
CA LEU A 5 7.56 -2.66 4.09
C LEU A 5 6.57 -1.70 4.74
N ILE A 6 6.81 -0.40 4.57
CA ILE A 6 5.86 0.66 4.91
C ILE A 6 4.61 0.43 4.04
N CYS A 7 3.73 -0.42 4.54
CA CYS A 7 2.54 -0.89 3.86
C CYS A 7 1.34 -0.18 4.45
N ARG A 8 0.78 0.77 3.71
CA ARG A 8 -0.53 1.36 4.04
C ARG A 8 -1.62 0.31 3.80
N ARG A 9 -2.02 -0.40 4.86
CA ARG A 9 -3.17 -1.33 4.85
C ARG A 9 -4.47 -0.56 5.13
N PHE A 10 -5.57 -0.97 4.51
CA PHE A 10 -6.92 -0.55 4.91
C PHE A 10 -7.32 -1.26 6.23
N PRO A 11 -8.02 -0.59 7.16
CA PRO A 11 -8.37 -1.17 8.47
C PRO A 11 -9.39 -2.32 8.49
N ARG A 12 -9.90 -2.85 7.35
CA ARG A 12 -11.09 -3.73 7.36
C ARG A 12 -11.08 -4.95 6.43
N LEU A 13 -9.91 -5.41 5.96
CA LEU A 13 -9.81 -6.71 5.27
C LEU A 13 -8.90 -7.66 6.04
N SER A 14 -9.31 -7.97 7.27
CA SER A 14 -8.88 -9.17 8.00
C SER A 14 -10.00 -10.20 7.90
N ARG A 15 -10.07 -10.93 6.78
CA ARG A 15 -10.57 -12.30 6.84
C ARG A 15 -9.35 -13.18 7.05
N VAL A 16 -9.03 -13.39 8.33
CA VAL A 16 -8.24 -14.54 8.74
C VAL A 16 -9.18 -15.73 8.56
N THR A 17 -9.05 -16.44 7.44
CA THR A 17 -9.60 -17.79 7.34
C THR A 17 -8.62 -18.68 8.09
N THR A 18 -8.99 -19.03 9.33
CA THR A 18 -8.32 -20.06 10.11
C THR A 18 -8.48 -21.40 9.37
N PHE A 19 -7.44 -21.87 8.71
CA PHE A 19 -7.36 -23.27 8.33
C PHE A 19 -6.92 -24.04 9.57
N SER A 20 -7.88 -24.65 10.25
CA SER A 20 -7.65 -25.71 11.24
C SER A 20 -7.22 -26.96 10.49
N THR A 21 -5.95 -27.33 10.58
CA THR A 21 -5.48 -28.67 10.21
C THR A 21 -5.74 -29.62 11.39
N ALA A 22 -6.99 -30.07 11.52
CA ALA A 22 -7.29 -31.28 12.27
C ALA A 22 -6.91 -32.48 11.39
N ALA A 23 -5.85 -33.18 11.75
CA ALA A 23 -5.51 -34.47 11.17
C ALA A 23 -6.64 -35.47 11.47
N LYS A 24 -7.50 -35.74 10.48
CA LYS A 24 -8.42 -36.88 10.53
C LYS A 24 -7.67 -38.13 10.09
N LEU A 25 -7.25 -38.91 11.08
CA LEU A 25 -7.02 -40.36 10.96
C LEU A 25 -8.27 -41.00 10.32
N LYS A 26 -8.14 -41.45 9.07
CA LYS A 26 -9.09 -42.38 8.47
C LYS A 26 -8.70 -43.78 8.93
N ALA A 27 -9.40 -44.29 9.94
CA ALA A 27 -9.59 -45.72 10.12
C ALA A 27 -10.53 -46.22 9.00
N GLY A 28 -10.10 -47.26 8.28
CA GLY A 28 -10.93 -47.97 7.33
C GLY A 28 -10.73 -49.47 7.50
N SER A 29 -11.76 -50.14 8.03
CA SER A 29 -12.13 -51.52 7.73
C SER A 29 -13.57 -51.44 7.20
N GLY A 30 -14.08 -52.21 6.24
CA GLY A 30 -13.64 -53.28 5.35
C GLY A 30 -14.95 -53.71 4.63
N SER A 31 -14.97 -53.99 3.33
CA SER A 31 -15.06 -55.36 2.80
C SER A 31 -15.09 -55.36 1.26
N GLY A 32 -14.61 -56.45 0.65
CA GLY A 32 -14.94 -56.80 -0.76
C GLY A 32 -13.81 -57.29 -1.68
N GLU A 33 -13.19 -58.41 -1.32
CA GLU A 33 -12.72 -59.55 -2.17
C GLU A 33 -11.89 -59.43 -3.48
N SER A 34 -10.96 -60.41 -3.58
CA SER A 34 -10.41 -61.07 -4.79
C SER A 34 -9.22 -60.38 -5.50
N GLU A 35 -8.06 -60.97 -5.82
CA GLU A 35 -7.52 -62.34 -5.75
C GLU A 35 -5.99 -62.31 -5.98
N ARG A 36 -5.27 -63.25 -5.32
CA ARG A 36 -4.09 -64.03 -5.78
C ARG A 36 -2.63 -63.50 -5.79
N LYS A 37 -1.84 -64.24 -4.97
CA LYS A 37 -0.46 -64.81 -5.16
C LYS A 37 0.73 -63.84 -4.98
N LYS A 38 1.85 -64.16 -4.32
CA LYS A 38 2.39 -65.37 -3.63
C LYS A 38 3.69 -64.95 -2.88
N GLU A 39 3.95 -65.55 -1.71
CA GLU A 39 5.27 -65.95 -1.07
C GLU A 39 6.42 -64.90 -0.96
N GLU A 40 7.22 -64.74 0.12
CA GLU A 40 7.57 -65.56 1.29
C GLU A 40 8.41 -64.74 2.33
N ASN A 41 8.31 -65.10 3.62
CA ASN A 41 9.23 -64.95 4.80
C ASN A 41 9.62 -63.55 5.35
N ALA A 42 9.24 -63.14 6.58
CA ALA A 42 9.67 -63.54 7.95
C ALA A 42 11.15 -63.13 8.22
N GLU A 43 11.55 -62.34 9.22
CA GLU A 43 11.20 -62.26 10.66
C GLU A 43 11.64 -60.91 11.28
N THR A 44 11.10 -60.63 12.47
CA THR A 44 11.08 -59.40 13.29
C THR A 44 12.31 -59.15 14.19
N ALA A 45 12.71 -57.88 14.41
CA ALA A 45 13.19 -57.39 15.72
C ALA A 45 13.29 -55.84 15.83
N ASN A 46 12.47 -55.28 16.73
CA ASN A 46 12.69 -54.20 17.72
C ASN A 46 13.57 -52.96 17.47
N ALA A 47 12.88 -51.80 17.55
CA ALA A 47 13.05 -50.68 18.48
C ALA A 47 14.36 -49.85 18.49
N GLY A 48 14.20 -48.52 18.33
CA GLY A 48 15.19 -47.52 18.72
C GLY A 48 15.06 -46.19 17.97
N THR A 49 14.03 -45.41 18.28
CA THR A 49 13.74 -44.13 17.62
C THR A 49 14.64 -42.99 18.12
N GLU A 50 15.67 -42.64 17.36
CA GLU A 50 16.31 -41.32 17.44
C GLU A 50 15.52 -40.31 16.57
N SER A 51 14.91 -39.31 17.21
CA SER A 51 14.16 -38.27 16.52
C SER A 51 15.11 -37.21 15.96
N ALA A 52 15.58 -37.42 14.74
CA ALA A 52 16.18 -36.38 13.91
C ALA A 52 15.09 -35.42 13.44
N ALA A 53 15.01 -34.24 14.08
CA ALA A 53 14.10 -33.17 13.65
C ALA A 53 14.52 -32.61 12.28
N THR A 54 13.92 -33.16 11.23
CA THR A 54 14.06 -32.64 9.86
C THR A 54 13.20 -31.38 9.74
N ILE A 55 13.84 -30.21 9.69
CA ILE A 55 13.17 -28.94 9.40
C ILE A 55 12.67 -28.98 7.96
N GLN A 56 11.37 -29.24 7.77
CA GLN A 56 10.71 -29.03 6.49
C GLN A 56 10.59 -27.52 6.23
N LEU A 57 11.53 -27.00 5.44
CA LEU A 57 11.41 -25.67 4.85
C LEU A 57 10.24 -25.65 3.86
N LEU A 58 9.19 -24.90 4.21
CA LEU A 58 8.12 -24.54 3.28
C LEU A 58 8.71 -23.89 2.01
N ASN A 59 8.13 -24.25 0.87
CA ASN A 59 8.55 -23.81 -0.45
C ASN A 59 8.56 -22.26 -0.53
N PRO A 60 9.64 -21.58 -1.00
CA PRO A 60 9.77 -20.11 -0.95
C PRO A 60 8.73 -19.30 -1.76
N LEU A 61 7.84 -19.96 -2.51
CA LEU A 61 6.86 -19.34 -3.40
C LEU A 61 5.57 -18.88 -2.70
N ASP A 62 5.28 -19.34 -1.47
CA ASP A 62 3.96 -19.19 -0.85
C ASP A 62 3.78 -18.01 0.12
N TYR A 63 4.55 -16.93 -0.03
CA TYR A 63 4.39 -15.79 0.89
C TYR A 63 4.58 -14.43 0.22
N ARG A 64 3.45 -13.76 0.01
CA ARG A 64 3.28 -12.44 -0.63
C ARG A 64 3.11 -11.31 0.38
N VAL A 65 3.92 -10.25 0.26
CA VAL A 65 3.81 -9.02 1.08
C VAL A 65 2.76 -8.09 0.50
N SER A 66 2.03 -7.40 1.38
CA SER A 66 0.82 -6.66 1.05
C SER A 66 0.99 -5.15 0.87
N TYR A 67 1.26 -4.72 -0.36
CA TYR A 67 1.12 -3.33 -0.80
C TYR A 67 -0.29 -3.11 -1.40
N ASN A 68 -0.96 -2.01 -1.03
CA ASN A 68 -2.23 -1.58 -1.63
C ASN A 68 -2.06 -0.19 -2.28
N PRO A 69 -1.77 -0.11 -3.59
CA PRO A 69 -1.71 1.15 -4.32
C PRO A 69 -3.10 1.76 -4.64
N SER A 70 -4.21 1.02 -4.46
CA SER A 70 -5.59 1.46 -4.73
C SER A 70 -6.30 2.10 -3.53
N ALA A 71 -5.58 2.28 -2.42
CA ALA A 71 -5.81 3.26 -1.37
C ALA A 71 -6.65 4.49 -1.79
N TYR A 72 -6.36 5.10 -2.93
CA TYR A 72 -6.87 6.41 -3.35
C TYR A 72 -8.25 6.43 -4.04
N ALA A 73 -8.97 5.31 -4.14
CA ALA A 73 -10.38 5.32 -4.52
C ALA A 73 -11.30 5.59 -3.31
N LYS A 74 -12.17 6.61 -3.37
CA LYS A 74 -13.28 6.85 -2.42
C LYS A 74 -14.41 5.82 -2.66
N SER A 75 -15.28 5.45 -1.71
CA SER A 75 -16.25 6.30 -0.98
C SER A 75 -16.77 5.66 0.32
N ARG A 76 -17.19 6.52 1.26
CA ARG A 76 -18.16 6.22 2.33
C ARG A 76 -19.37 5.50 1.74
N ALA A 77 -19.75 4.39 2.36
CA ALA A 77 -21.12 3.90 2.38
C ALA A 77 -21.39 3.55 3.85
N GLY A 78 -21.95 4.51 4.59
CA GLY A 78 -22.68 4.17 5.80
C GLY A 78 -24.02 3.62 5.37
N ASN A 79 -24.33 2.40 5.75
CA ASN A 79 -25.70 2.01 6.06
C ASN A 79 -25.64 0.88 7.08
N GLY A 80 -25.99 1.23 8.31
CA GLY A 80 -26.45 0.27 9.31
C GLY A 80 -27.85 -0.19 8.88
N GLY A 81 -28.00 -1.49 8.75
CA GLY A 81 -29.25 -2.15 8.41
C GLY A 81 -29.12 -3.62 8.74
N ARG A 82 -29.05 -3.94 10.03
CA ARG A 82 -29.27 -5.30 10.53
C ARG A 82 -30.79 -5.50 10.56
N ALA A 83 -31.28 -6.44 9.78
CA ALA A 83 -32.62 -7.00 9.90
C ALA A 83 -32.49 -8.50 10.25
N LEU A 84 -33.02 -8.84 11.41
CA LEU A 84 -33.37 -10.14 11.99
C LEU A 84 -34.21 -9.69 13.20
N GLY A 85 -35.48 -10.01 13.40
CA GLY A 85 -36.42 -10.96 12.84
C GLY A 85 -37.45 -11.15 13.96
N ASP A 86 -38.73 -11.17 13.59
CA ASP A 86 -39.87 -11.72 14.33
C ASP A 86 -40.48 -10.97 15.55
N ALA A 87 -41.69 -10.45 15.26
CA ALA A 87 -42.98 -10.87 15.83
C ALA A 87 -43.68 -10.03 16.94
N PHE A 88 -45.00 -9.93 16.71
CA PHE A 88 -46.13 -9.69 17.62
C PHE A 88 -46.50 -8.26 18.10
N THR A 89 -47.65 -7.82 17.54
CA THR A 89 -48.85 -7.21 18.17
C THR A 89 -48.73 -6.04 19.15
N GLY A 90 -49.50 -4.99 18.85
CA GLY A 90 -50.44 -4.43 19.84
C GLY A 90 -50.31 -2.93 20.15
N LEU A 91 -51.35 -2.19 19.75
CA LEU A 91 -51.98 -1.06 20.44
C LEU A 91 -51.17 0.22 20.80
N GLY A 92 -51.67 1.34 20.28
CA GLY A 92 -52.23 2.35 21.21
C GLY A 92 -51.47 3.67 21.40
N ALA A 93 -51.94 4.67 20.65
CA ALA A 93 -52.37 5.98 21.15
C ALA A 93 -51.38 7.16 21.36
N ALA A 94 -51.95 8.32 21.00
CA ALA A 94 -51.71 9.71 21.40
C ALA A 94 -50.60 10.50 20.68
N ARG A 95 -50.91 11.25 19.60
CA ARG A 95 -51.43 12.65 19.55
C ARG A 95 -50.55 13.66 20.30
N LEU A 96 -49.94 14.60 19.57
CA LEU A 96 -50.34 16.02 19.54
C LEU A 96 -49.55 16.81 18.48
N GLN A 97 -50.26 17.75 17.88
CA GLN A 97 -49.91 18.58 16.72
C GLN A 97 -48.92 19.73 17.03
N PRO A 98 -48.33 20.35 15.98
CA PRO A 98 -47.40 21.47 16.06
C PRO A 98 -48.11 22.84 15.99
N THR A 99 -47.53 23.85 16.65
CA THR A 99 -47.96 25.25 16.53
C THR A 99 -46.95 26.07 15.71
N LEU A 100 -47.49 26.78 14.72
CA LEU A 100 -46.85 27.81 13.90
C LEU A 100 -46.60 29.11 14.70
N GLY A 101 -45.62 29.89 14.24
CA GLY A 101 -45.51 31.34 14.50
C GLY A 101 -44.71 32.02 13.39
N ALA A 102 -45.33 33.01 12.72
CA ALA A 102 -44.83 33.75 11.56
C ALA A 102 -44.13 35.08 11.95
N ALA A 103 -43.24 35.60 11.10
CA ALA A 103 -43.07 37.05 10.80
C ALA A 103 -41.96 37.33 9.76
N SER A 104 -42.18 38.36 8.92
CA SER A 104 -41.24 39.05 7.99
C SER A 104 -41.30 40.58 8.30
N PRO A 105 -40.68 41.53 7.55
CA PRO A 105 -39.26 41.80 7.23
C PRO A 105 -38.85 43.31 7.47
N LYS A 106 -37.54 43.67 7.38
CA LYS A 106 -36.94 44.93 6.81
C LYS A 106 -35.51 45.24 7.31
N ALA A 107 -34.60 45.63 6.38
CA ALA A 107 -33.76 46.86 6.38
C ALA A 107 -32.35 46.70 5.71
N LEU A 108 -32.04 47.62 4.77
CA LEU A 108 -30.74 48.00 4.16
C LEU A 108 -29.97 49.02 5.08
N PRO A 109 -28.75 49.60 4.81
CA PRO A 109 -28.04 49.94 3.52
C PRO A 109 -26.47 49.89 3.62
N PRO A 110 -25.58 50.62 2.85
CA PRO A 110 -25.75 51.48 1.65
C PRO A 110 -24.75 51.27 0.46
N LEU A 111 -25.05 51.99 -0.65
CA LEU A 111 -24.34 52.16 -1.94
C LEU A 111 -23.18 53.18 -1.91
N GLY A 112 -22.25 53.05 -2.87
CA GLY A 112 -21.36 54.10 -3.40
C GLY A 112 -21.12 53.94 -4.92
N ASN A 113 -21.15 55.05 -5.67
CA ASN A 113 -21.39 55.21 -7.11
C ASN A 113 -20.21 54.89 -8.08
N GLY A 114 -20.54 54.61 -9.36
CA GLY A 114 -19.66 54.84 -10.53
C GLY A 114 -19.96 53.97 -11.79
N GLN A 115 -20.37 54.60 -12.89
CA GLN A 115 -20.87 54.04 -14.19
C GLN A 115 -19.77 53.59 -15.21
N PRO A 116 -20.12 53.00 -16.41
CA PRO A 116 -19.32 52.01 -17.15
C PRO A 116 -18.90 52.29 -18.63
N LYS A 117 -18.14 51.31 -19.22
CA LYS A 117 -17.92 50.91 -20.66
C LYS A 117 -16.89 51.67 -21.53
N PRO A 118 -16.33 51.13 -22.67
CA PRO A 118 -16.71 49.95 -23.51
C PRO A 118 -15.56 48.98 -23.98
N GLU A 119 -15.84 47.68 -24.19
CA GLU A 119 -15.94 46.86 -25.45
C GLU A 119 -14.69 46.69 -26.37
N SER A 120 -14.30 45.42 -26.62
CA SER A 120 -13.90 44.91 -27.96
C SER A 120 -13.92 43.37 -28.04
N GLN A 121 -14.43 42.87 -29.18
CA GLN A 121 -14.79 41.50 -29.59
C GLN A 121 -13.62 40.49 -29.72
N PRO A 122 -13.88 39.17 -29.78
CA PRO A 122 -12.98 38.19 -30.39
C PRO A 122 -13.42 37.80 -31.81
N LEU A 123 -12.50 37.91 -32.76
CA LEU A 123 -12.66 37.50 -34.17
C LEU A 123 -12.41 36.01 -34.38
N LEU A 124 -13.23 35.44 -35.26
CA LEU A 124 -13.25 34.10 -35.84
C LEU A 124 -11.90 33.65 -36.44
N ARG A 125 -11.62 32.34 -36.39
CA ARG A 125 -10.86 31.65 -37.46
C ARG A 125 -11.46 30.28 -37.80
N HIS A 126 -11.80 30.17 -39.08
CA HIS A 126 -12.23 28.98 -39.80
C HIS A 126 -11.07 28.03 -40.10
N SER A 127 -11.41 26.75 -40.20
CA SER A 127 -10.65 25.63 -40.77
C SER A 127 -10.73 25.65 -42.31
N VAL A 128 -9.69 25.21 -43.04
CA VAL A 128 -9.71 24.23 -44.16
C VAL A 128 -8.27 23.75 -44.49
N ARG A 129 -8.21 22.53 -45.01
CA ARG A 129 -7.13 21.56 -45.27
C ARG A 129 -6.30 21.83 -46.56
N ALA A 130 -5.04 21.37 -46.53
CA ALA A 130 -4.28 20.59 -47.54
C ALA A 130 -3.17 21.21 -48.43
N THR A 131 -1.97 20.62 -48.24
CA THR A 131 -0.89 20.21 -49.18
C THR A 131 0.17 21.18 -49.77
N GLN A 132 1.41 20.88 -49.33
CA GLN A 132 2.71 20.80 -50.04
C GLN A 132 3.77 21.92 -49.90
N THR A 133 4.95 21.43 -49.47
CA THR A 133 6.36 21.87 -49.66
C THR A 133 6.87 23.16 -49.01
N GLY A 134 7.99 23.05 -48.29
CA GLY A 134 8.87 24.16 -47.91
C GLY A 134 9.31 24.13 -46.44
N GLU A 135 10.58 23.81 -46.20
CA GLU A 135 11.29 23.95 -44.93
C GLU A 135 11.23 25.41 -44.43
N GLU A 136 10.95 25.62 -43.13
CA GLU A 136 11.85 26.29 -42.18
C GLU A 136 11.17 26.61 -40.82
N ALA A 137 11.85 26.12 -39.80
CA ALA A 137 11.96 26.55 -38.40
C ALA A 137 10.97 27.56 -37.78
N GLY A 138 10.30 27.08 -36.72
CA GLY A 138 10.52 27.64 -35.39
C GLY A 138 9.66 28.84 -34.97
N LYS A 139 8.49 28.57 -34.38
CA LYS A 139 8.03 29.30 -33.17
C LYS A 139 6.81 28.64 -32.52
N GLY A 140 7.01 28.19 -31.28
CA GLY A 140 6.03 28.17 -30.18
C GLY A 140 4.63 27.64 -30.48
N ARG A 141 4.48 26.32 -30.54
CA ARG A 141 3.18 25.70 -30.19
C ARG A 141 3.12 25.61 -28.67
N THR A 142 2.34 26.48 -28.06
CA THR A 142 1.91 26.32 -26.67
C THR A 142 1.07 25.04 -26.59
N GLU A 143 1.70 23.92 -26.26
CA GLU A 143 1.02 22.64 -26.06
C GLU A 143 0.04 22.78 -24.89
N THR A 144 -1.25 22.91 -25.22
CA THR A 144 -2.33 22.74 -24.25
C THR A 144 -2.31 21.27 -23.81
N HIS A 145 -1.60 20.96 -22.73
CA HIS A 145 -1.55 19.63 -22.16
C HIS A 145 -2.95 19.22 -21.69
N ASP A 146 -3.66 18.43 -22.50
CA ASP A 146 -4.92 17.82 -22.08
C ASP A 146 -4.62 16.77 -21.01
N SER A 147 -5.02 17.07 -19.78
CA SER A 147 -4.70 16.27 -18.59
C SER A 147 -5.52 14.97 -18.46
N LYS A 148 -6.44 14.67 -19.38
CA LYS A 148 -7.32 13.49 -19.28
C LYS A 148 -7.39 12.71 -20.58
N GLU A 149 -6.60 11.63 -20.66
CA GLU A 149 -6.79 10.58 -21.67
C GLU A 149 -8.21 9.99 -21.59
N ASP A 150 -8.84 9.82 -22.76
CA ASP A 150 -10.20 9.31 -22.88
C ASP A 150 -10.26 7.80 -22.54
N PRO A 151 -10.97 7.38 -21.46
CA PRO A 151 -11.08 5.97 -21.11
C PRO A 151 -11.86 5.11 -22.11
N ARG A 152 -12.41 5.72 -23.16
CA ARG A 152 -13.33 5.10 -24.12
C ARG A 152 -12.67 4.77 -25.46
N VAL A 153 -11.36 5.00 -25.62
CA VAL A 153 -10.65 4.74 -26.87
C VAL A 153 -10.88 3.31 -27.40
N PHE A 154 -10.93 2.31 -26.50
CA PHE A 154 -11.21 0.92 -26.88
C PHE A 154 -12.55 0.73 -27.62
N GLN A 155 -13.56 1.58 -27.37
CA GLN A 155 -14.87 1.51 -28.04
C GLN A 155 -14.77 1.82 -29.55
N LYS A 156 -13.69 2.47 -30.00
CA LYS A 156 -13.43 2.72 -31.42
C LYS A 156 -12.76 1.53 -32.14
N GLY A 157 -12.27 0.55 -31.39
CA GLY A 157 -11.53 -0.60 -31.93
C GLY A 157 -12.39 -1.61 -32.67
N ARG A 158 -13.73 -1.57 -32.50
CA ARG A 158 -14.68 -2.50 -33.13
C ARG A 158 -16.01 -1.85 -33.48
N PRO A 159 -16.64 -2.17 -34.62
CA PRO A 159 -17.95 -1.63 -34.99
C PRO A 159 -19.08 -2.07 -34.03
N GLU A 160 -18.96 -3.23 -33.38
CA GLU A 160 -19.95 -3.78 -32.45
C GLU A 160 -20.22 -2.84 -31.27
N TYR A 161 -19.26 -2.00 -30.87
CA TYR A 161 -19.46 -1.03 -29.77
C TYR A 161 -20.48 0.07 -30.09
N ARG A 162 -20.81 0.30 -31.37
CA ARG A 162 -21.83 1.28 -31.78
C ARG A 162 -23.22 0.96 -31.23
N SER A 163 -23.53 -0.33 -30.99
CA SER A 163 -24.79 -0.73 -30.35
C SER A 163 -24.73 -0.71 -28.82
N LEU A 164 -23.53 -0.74 -28.24
CA LEU A 164 -23.29 -0.90 -26.80
C LEU A 164 -22.95 0.40 -26.06
N SER A 165 -22.63 1.46 -26.80
CA SER A 165 -22.11 2.71 -26.24
C SER A 165 -22.52 3.93 -27.07
N PHE A 166 -22.54 5.09 -26.43
CA PHE A 166 -22.89 6.34 -27.07
C PHE A 166 -21.67 7.04 -27.67
N ASP A 167 -21.60 7.16 -29.00
CA ASP A 167 -20.54 7.89 -29.68
C ASP A 167 -20.78 9.42 -29.62
N LYS A 168 -19.94 10.12 -28.87
CA LYS A 168 -19.95 11.60 -28.78
C LYS A 168 -19.41 12.27 -30.04
N SER A 169 -18.64 11.56 -30.86
CA SER A 169 -17.95 12.08 -32.03
C SER A 169 -18.68 11.82 -33.35
N GLU A 170 -19.82 11.13 -33.30
CA GLU A 170 -20.64 10.89 -34.47
C GLU A 170 -21.11 12.23 -35.06
N PRO A 171 -20.83 12.53 -36.35
CA PRO A 171 -21.25 13.75 -36.99
C PRO A 171 -22.77 13.76 -37.14
N VAL A 172 -23.39 14.88 -36.78
CA VAL A 172 -24.84 15.02 -36.76
C VAL A 172 -25.20 16.29 -37.49
N GLU A 173 -26.11 16.18 -38.44
CA GLU A 173 -26.64 17.31 -39.18
C GLU A 173 -27.28 18.33 -38.22
N THR A 174 -26.79 19.57 -38.27
CA THR A 174 -27.22 20.65 -37.38
C THR A 174 -28.63 21.11 -37.70
N LEU A 175 -29.48 21.24 -36.68
CA LEU A 175 -30.83 21.79 -36.86
C LEU A 175 -30.76 23.33 -36.97
N PRO A 176 -31.42 23.96 -37.96
CA PRO A 176 -31.54 25.42 -38.04
C PRO A 176 -32.20 26.02 -36.78
N PHE A 177 -31.86 27.28 -36.47
CA PHE A 177 -32.34 27.95 -35.26
C PHE A 177 -33.85 28.14 -35.26
N GLU A 178 -34.40 28.54 -36.42
CA GLU A 178 -35.81 28.83 -36.62
C GLU A 178 -36.67 27.58 -36.39
N GLU A 179 -36.16 26.42 -36.78
CA GLU A 179 -36.80 25.13 -36.54
C GLU A 179 -36.80 24.76 -35.05
N GLY A 180 -35.69 24.99 -34.34
CA GLY A 180 -35.62 24.81 -32.89
C GLY A 180 -36.65 25.66 -32.15
N ASP A 181 -36.74 26.94 -32.50
CA ASP A 181 -37.69 27.88 -31.89
C ASP A 181 -39.14 27.56 -32.27
N ALA A 182 -39.38 27.07 -33.49
CA ALA A 182 -40.69 26.57 -33.91
C ALA A 182 -41.12 25.34 -33.09
N ILE A 183 -40.19 24.41 -32.83
CA ILE A 183 -40.44 23.25 -31.96
C ILE A 183 -40.84 23.72 -30.57
N LEU A 184 -40.06 24.58 -29.93
CA LEU A 184 -40.30 25.08 -28.58
C LEU A 184 -41.65 25.82 -28.47
N ARG A 185 -41.95 26.72 -29.42
CA ARG A 185 -43.25 27.41 -29.47
C ARG A 185 -44.40 26.43 -29.64
N SER A 186 -44.25 25.41 -30.48
CA SER A 186 -45.29 24.40 -30.69
C SER A 186 -45.56 23.55 -29.43
N VAL A 187 -44.56 23.36 -28.56
CA VAL A 187 -44.74 22.66 -27.28
C VAL A 187 -45.57 23.51 -26.32
N VAL A 188 -45.29 24.81 -26.24
CA VAL A 188 -46.03 25.73 -25.36
C VAL A 188 -47.48 25.93 -25.82
N LEU A 189 -47.71 26.10 -27.13
CA LEU A 189 -49.02 26.45 -27.68
C LEU A 189 -50.03 25.29 -27.73
N ARG A 190 -49.58 24.03 -27.88
CA ARG A 190 -50.48 22.87 -27.95
C ARG A 190 -50.72 22.27 -26.56
N LYS A 191 -51.97 22.40 -26.06
CA LYS A 191 -52.46 21.79 -24.81
C LYS A 191 -52.86 20.29 -24.93
N GLY A 192 -52.89 19.71 -26.13
CA GLY A 192 -53.24 18.29 -26.35
C GLY A 192 -52.08 17.32 -26.07
N ASN A 193 -52.41 16.07 -25.69
CA ASN A 193 -51.44 14.98 -25.55
C ASN A 193 -50.80 14.67 -26.90
N ARG A 194 -49.50 14.96 -27.04
CA ARG A 194 -48.70 14.47 -28.18
C ARG A 194 -48.34 13.01 -27.94
N SER A 195 -48.20 12.24 -29.02
CA SER A 195 -47.72 10.86 -28.89
C SER A 195 -46.30 10.82 -28.30
N PRO A 196 -45.94 9.79 -27.52
CA PRO A 196 -44.58 9.62 -26.99
C PRO A 196 -43.50 9.70 -28.07
N GLY A 197 -43.74 9.09 -29.23
CA GLY A 197 -42.83 9.17 -30.38
C GLY A 197 -42.63 10.60 -30.90
N ALA A 198 -43.66 11.45 -30.90
CA ALA A 198 -43.50 12.86 -31.25
C ALA A 198 -42.70 13.64 -30.20
N ILE A 199 -42.80 13.29 -28.91
CA ILE A 199 -41.96 13.88 -27.86
C ILE A 199 -40.50 13.48 -28.06
N ALA A 200 -40.22 12.20 -28.30
CA ALA A 200 -38.88 11.71 -28.57
C ALA A 200 -38.27 12.35 -29.83
N GLU A 201 -39.05 12.56 -30.88
CA GLU A 201 -38.60 13.27 -32.09
C GLU A 201 -38.20 14.73 -31.79
N HIS A 202 -38.95 15.46 -30.96
CA HIS A 202 -38.53 16.81 -30.57
C HIS A 202 -37.20 16.78 -29.80
N PHE A 203 -37.01 15.85 -28.86
CA PHE A 203 -35.72 15.68 -28.17
C PHE A 203 -34.59 15.40 -29.17
N ARG A 204 -34.82 14.48 -30.11
CA ARG A 204 -33.86 14.12 -31.16
C ARG A 204 -33.47 15.34 -31.98
N LYS A 205 -34.45 16.10 -32.49
CA LYS A 205 -34.20 17.33 -33.27
C LYS A 205 -33.49 18.40 -32.46
N LEU A 206 -33.99 18.73 -31.26
CA LEU A 206 -33.40 19.75 -30.40
C LEU A 206 -31.96 19.40 -29.99
N SER A 207 -31.63 18.11 -29.85
CA SER A 207 -30.26 17.66 -29.58
C SER A 207 -29.26 17.93 -30.70
N ARG A 208 -29.73 18.33 -31.89
CA ARG A 208 -28.92 18.72 -33.04
C ARG A 208 -28.73 20.24 -33.16
N LEU A 209 -29.27 21.02 -32.22
CA LEU A 209 -28.95 22.44 -32.15
C LEU A 209 -27.44 22.63 -31.88
N PRO A 210 -26.84 23.73 -32.35
CA PRO A 210 -25.44 24.05 -32.07
C PRO A 210 -25.14 24.10 -30.57
N ALA A 211 -23.93 23.69 -30.17
CA ALA A 211 -23.54 23.52 -28.77
C ALA A 211 -23.66 24.81 -27.94
N GLU A 212 -23.48 25.96 -28.59
CA GLU A 212 -23.58 27.30 -27.99
C GLU A 212 -25.00 27.60 -27.48
N ARG A 213 -26.02 26.94 -28.03
CA ARG A 213 -27.42 27.13 -27.65
C ARG A 213 -27.90 26.17 -26.58
N HIS A 214 -27.15 25.11 -26.26
CA HIS A 214 -27.60 24.10 -25.29
C HIS A 214 -27.86 24.71 -23.91
N ALA A 215 -26.98 25.58 -23.42
CA ALA A 215 -27.16 26.24 -22.13
C ALA A 215 -28.41 27.12 -22.08
N THR A 216 -28.69 27.88 -23.15
CA THR A 216 -29.90 28.71 -23.25
C THR A 216 -31.16 27.84 -23.36
N LEU A 217 -31.11 26.79 -24.19
CA LEU A 217 -32.23 25.86 -24.38
C LEU A 217 -32.68 25.21 -23.07
N LEU A 218 -31.76 24.81 -22.20
CA LEU A 218 -32.10 24.21 -20.91
C LEU A 218 -32.88 25.18 -19.99
N SER A 219 -32.78 26.49 -20.23
CA SER A 219 -33.52 27.52 -19.48
C SER A 219 -34.85 27.91 -20.15
N GLU A 220 -35.09 27.48 -21.39
CA GLU A 220 -36.28 27.85 -22.15
C GLU A 220 -37.56 27.22 -21.56
N PRO A 221 -38.64 28.01 -21.37
CA PRO A 221 -39.92 27.49 -20.86
C PRO A 221 -40.48 26.34 -21.70
N GLY A 222 -40.29 26.39 -23.03
CA GLY A 222 -40.74 25.35 -23.95
C GLY A 222 -40.01 24.03 -23.74
N PHE A 223 -38.70 24.06 -23.43
CA PHE A 223 -37.93 22.86 -23.15
C PHE A 223 -38.31 22.28 -21.79
N ASN A 224 -38.50 23.13 -20.78
CA ASN A 224 -38.99 22.72 -19.46
C ASN A 224 -40.38 22.05 -19.53
N GLU A 225 -41.28 22.59 -20.34
CA GLU A 225 -42.58 21.97 -20.63
C GLU A 225 -42.42 20.62 -21.35
N LEU A 226 -41.53 20.53 -22.35
CA LEU A 226 -41.23 19.27 -23.05
C LEU A 226 -40.73 18.19 -22.09
N CYS A 227 -39.79 18.54 -21.20
CA CYS A 227 -39.28 17.64 -20.17
C CYS A 227 -40.36 17.22 -19.17
N ARG A 228 -41.24 18.12 -18.74
CA ARG A 228 -42.36 17.79 -17.84
C ARG A 228 -43.33 16.80 -18.49
N ARG A 229 -43.66 17.00 -19.78
CA ARG A 229 -44.50 16.05 -20.54
C ARG A 229 -43.82 14.69 -20.69
N ALA A 230 -42.54 14.67 -21.07
CA ALA A 230 -41.78 13.43 -21.18
C ALA A 230 -41.70 12.66 -19.85
N ALA A 231 -41.51 13.36 -18.72
CA ALA A 231 -41.47 12.74 -17.41
C ALA A 231 -42.84 12.17 -16.97
N ARG A 232 -43.94 12.88 -17.28
CA ARG A 232 -45.31 12.44 -17.01
C ARG A 232 -45.68 11.21 -17.84
N ASP A 233 -45.32 11.24 -19.12
CA ASP A 233 -45.72 10.22 -20.09
C ASP A 233 -44.68 9.10 -20.23
N VAL A 234 -43.65 9.06 -19.37
CA VAL A 234 -42.45 8.18 -19.50
C VAL A 234 -42.81 6.70 -19.66
N GLY A 235 -43.86 6.23 -18.98
CA GLY A 235 -44.34 4.84 -19.07
C GLY A 235 -44.95 4.47 -20.42
N LEU A 236 -45.36 5.47 -21.22
CA LEU A 236 -45.96 5.29 -22.54
C LEU A 236 -44.92 5.22 -23.67
N PHE A 237 -43.66 5.54 -23.40
CA PHE A 237 -42.59 5.47 -24.41
C PHE A 237 -42.25 4.03 -24.76
N GLY A 238 -42.06 3.75 -26.05
CA GLY A 238 -41.34 2.56 -26.49
C GLY A 238 -39.89 2.60 -26.00
N THR A 239 -39.24 1.45 -25.88
CA THR A 239 -37.84 1.38 -25.40
C THR A 239 -36.89 2.18 -26.30
N SER A 240 -37.07 2.12 -27.62
CA SER A 240 -36.27 2.92 -28.57
C SER A 240 -36.44 4.42 -28.34
N ASP A 241 -37.69 4.88 -28.21
CA ASP A 241 -37.99 6.30 -27.99
C ASP A 241 -37.38 6.81 -26.67
N LEU A 242 -37.46 6.00 -25.60
CA LEU A 242 -36.88 6.36 -24.31
C LEU A 242 -35.35 6.43 -24.36
N VAL A 243 -34.70 5.50 -25.09
CA VAL A 243 -33.26 5.54 -25.34
C VAL A 243 -32.87 6.79 -26.14
N ASP A 244 -33.67 7.17 -27.14
CA ASP A 244 -33.41 8.37 -27.94
C ASP A 244 -33.57 9.65 -27.14
N VAL A 245 -34.56 9.73 -26.23
CA VAL A 245 -34.67 10.82 -25.25
C VAL A 245 -33.42 10.89 -24.37
N LEU A 246 -32.91 9.74 -23.89
CA LEU A 246 -31.70 9.71 -23.07
C LEU A 246 -30.44 10.14 -23.86
N LYS A 247 -30.27 9.67 -25.09
CA LYS A 247 -29.19 10.10 -25.99
C LYS A 247 -29.25 11.60 -26.28
N ALA A 248 -30.45 12.14 -26.51
CA ALA A 248 -30.66 13.57 -26.67
C ALA A 248 -30.24 14.33 -25.41
N CYS A 249 -30.58 13.82 -24.21
CA CYS A 249 -30.14 14.42 -22.95
C CYS A 249 -28.59 14.44 -22.82
N VAL A 250 -27.91 13.38 -23.26
CA VAL A 250 -26.43 13.34 -23.29
C VAL A 250 -25.87 14.45 -24.17
N ARG A 251 -26.40 14.60 -25.39
CA ARG A 251 -25.97 15.62 -26.36
C ARG A 251 -26.22 17.04 -25.89
N LEU A 252 -27.37 17.27 -25.27
CA LEU A 252 -27.78 18.56 -24.71
C LEU A 252 -27.09 18.89 -23.38
N VAL A 253 -26.24 17.98 -22.86
CA VAL A 253 -25.55 18.14 -21.58
C VAL A 253 -26.53 18.45 -20.44
N VAL A 254 -27.66 17.72 -20.41
CA VAL A 254 -28.68 17.88 -19.37
C VAL A 254 -28.05 17.61 -18.00
N PRO A 255 -28.22 18.50 -17.00
CA PRO A 255 -27.59 18.34 -15.70
C PRO A 255 -27.94 17.00 -15.02
N PRO A 256 -26.99 16.33 -14.34
CA PRO A 256 -27.23 15.02 -13.73
C PRO A 256 -28.41 14.96 -12.75
N ALA A 257 -28.72 16.10 -12.11
CA ALA A 257 -29.79 16.25 -11.13
C ALA A 257 -31.18 16.56 -11.75
N HIS A 258 -31.28 16.70 -13.08
CA HIS A 258 -32.50 17.14 -13.74
C HIS A 258 -33.66 16.14 -13.53
N PRO A 259 -34.90 16.59 -13.19
CA PRO A 259 -36.02 15.71 -12.84
C PRO A 259 -36.42 14.68 -13.90
N LEU A 260 -36.29 15.02 -15.19
CA LEU A 260 -36.55 14.09 -16.29
C LEU A 260 -35.72 12.81 -16.15
N LEU A 261 -34.44 12.93 -15.76
CA LEU A 261 -33.54 11.79 -15.63
C LEU A 261 -33.96 10.85 -14.49
N ASN A 262 -34.61 11.38 -13.44
CA ASN A 262 -35.19 10.55 -12.37
C ASN A 262 -36.36 9.69 -12.90
N ALA A 263 -37.21 10.26 -13.75
CA ALA A 263 -38.32 9.53 -14.37
C ALA A 263 -37.79 8.46 -15.33
N CYS A 264 -36.81 8.81 -16.16
CA CYS A 264 -36.14 7.87 -17.06
C CYS A 264 -35.47 6.71 -16.29
N GLU A 265 -34.70 6.99 -15.23
CA GLU A 265 -34.05 5.93 -14.44
C GLU A 265 -35.06 4.95 -13.83
N LYS A 266 -36.15 5.46 -13.25
CA LYS A 266 -37.22 4.62 -12.69
C LYS A 266 -37.84 3.72 -13.76
N GLU A 267 -38.12 4.28 -14.93
CA GLU A 267 -38.73 3.53 -16.02
C GLU A 267 -37.76 2.50 -16.61
N PHE A 268 -36.49 2.85 -16.83
CA PHE A 268 -35.46 1.90 -17.26
C PHE A 268 -35.25 0.77 -16.25
N CYS A 269 -35.28 1.04 -14.94
CA CYS A 269 -35.26 0.00 -13.92
C CYS A 269 -36.47 -0.93 -14.03
N ARG A 270 -37.67 -0.37 -14.25
CA ARG A 270 -38.93 -1.13 -14.33
C ARG A 270 -38.94 -2.12 -15.49
N ARG A 271 -38.47 -1.72 -16.67
CA ARG A 271 -38.49 -2.53 -17.90
C ARG A 271 -37.16 -3.23 -18.22
N ALA A 272 -36.18 -3.19 -17.32
CA ALA A 272 -34.82 -3.70 -17.61
C ALA A 272 -34.81 -5.16 -18.07
N TRP A 273 -35.70 -6.00 -17.53
CA TRP A 273 -35.82 -7.41 -17.93
C TRP A 273 -36.50 -7.63 -19.28
N ASP A 274 -37.22 -6.63 -19.80
CA ASP A 274 -37.83 -6.64 -21.14
C ASP A 274 -36.83 -6.15 -22.21
N MET A 275 -35.70 -5.60 -21.80
CA MET A 275 -34.65 -5.10 -22.69
C MET A 275 -33.62 -6.19 -22.98
N ASN A 276 -32.95 -6.08 -24.12
CA ASN A 276 -31.77 -6.91 -24.39
C ASN A 276 -30.50 -6.29 -23.76
N LEU A 277 -29.45 -7.10 -23.62
CA LEU A 277 -28.21 -6.66 -22.97
C LEU A 277 -27.52 -5.49 -23.69
N ASP A 278 -27.63 -5.38 -25.01
CA ASP A 278 -27.02 -4.30 -25.78
C ASP A 278 -27.67 -2.96 -25.41
N GLN A 279 -28.99 -2.94 -25.33
CA GLN A 279 -29.75 -1.77 -24.86
C GLN A 279 -29.41 -1.43 -23.41
N LEU A 280 -29.25 -2.43 -22.53
CA LEU A 280 -28.89 -2.18 -21.13
C LEU A 280 -27.50 -1.56 -20.98
N LEU A 281 -26.52 -2.07 -21.72
CA LEU A 281 -25.15 -1.53 -21.73
C LEU A 281 -25.09 -0.12 -22.32
N LEU A 282 -25.84 0.14 -23.40
CA LEU A 282 -25.95 1.46 -24.02
C LEU A 282 -26.55 2.49 -23.06
N VAL A 283 -27.60 2.12 -22.33
CA VAL A 283 -28.23 3.01 -21.33
C VAL A 283 -27.28 3.26 -20.17
N ALA A 284 -26.55 2.25 -19.68
CA ALA A 284 -25.51 2.44 -18.67
C ALA A 284 -24.40 3.38 -19.15
N ASP A 285 -23.97 3.26 -20.40
CA ASP A 285 -22.98 4.15 -21.01
C ASP A 285 -23.52 5.59 -21.14
N CYS A 286 -24.78 5.77 -21.50
CA CYS A 286 -25.43 7.09 -21.52
C CYS A 286 -25.48 7.72 -20.12
N TRP A 287 -25.83 6.95 -19.08
CA TRP A 287 -25.77 7.44 -17.69
C TRP A 287 -24.37 7.89 -17.30
N ARG A 288 -23.37 7.13 -17.73
CA ARG A 288 -21.96 7.49 -17.54
C ARG A 288 -21.58 8.77 -18.28
N CYS A 289 -22.09 8.97 -19.50
CA CYS A 289 -21.88 10.20 -20.27
C CYS A 289 -22.48 11.44 -19.60
N LEU A 290 -23.62 11.27 -18.92
CA LEU A 290 -24.31 12.30 -18.14
C LEU A 290 -23.70 12.53 -16.76
N GLU A 291 -22.63 11.80 -16.40
CA GLU A 291 -22.01 11.83 -15.07
C GLU A 291 -23.03 11.59 -13.93
N ARG A 292 -24.09 10.82 -14.21
CA ARG A 292 -25.17 10.53 -13.26
C ARG A 292 -24.93 9.19 -12.57
N HIS A 293 -25.05 9.20 -11.24
CA HIS A 293 -24.94 7.99 -10.42
C HIS A 293 -26.29 7.25 -10.37
N VAL A 294 -26.33 6.02 -10.90
CA VAL A 294 -27.56 5.20 -11.07
C VAL A 294 -27.43 3.81 -10.45
N PRO A 295 -27.30 3.70 -9.12
CA PRO A 295 -26.93 2.45 -8.45
C PRO A 295 -28.03 1.38 -8.57
N SER A 296 -29.30 1.78 -8.59
CA SER A 296 -30.44 0.87 -8.77
C SER A 296 -30.41 0.24 -10.16
N TYR A 297 -30.22 1.06 -11.20
CA TYR A 297 -30.12 0.59 -12.57
C TYR A 297 -28.93 -0.36 -12.77
N LEU A 298 -27.74 0.02 -12.26
CA LEU A 298 -26.56 -0.83 -12.34
C LEU A 298 -26.76 -2.15 -11.60
N SER A 299 -27.44 -2.15 -10.45
CA SER A 299 -27.77 -3.37 -9.73
C SER A 299 -28.62 -4.33 -10.58
N VAL A 300 -29.62 -3.80 -11.30
CA VAL A 300 -30.48 -4.63 -12.17
C VAL A 300 -29.70 -5.13 -13.38
N LEU A 301 -28.93 -4.27 -14.05
CA LEU A 301 -28.04 -4.64 -15.16
C LEU A 301 -27.09 -5.78 -14.76
N PHE A 302 -26.48 -5.68 -13.58
CA PHE A 302 -25.54 -6.70 -13.11
C PHE A 302 -26.23 -8.03 -12.78
N SER A 303 -27.44 -8.01 -12.21
CA SER A 303 -28.24 -9.22 -12.01
C SER A 303 -28.62 -9.87 -13.35
N TYR A 304 -29.04 -9.07 -14.32
CA TYR A 304 -29.34 -9.53 -15.68
C TYR A 304 -28.10 -10.16 -16.33
N ALA A 305 -26.97 -9.45 -16.34
CA ALA A 305 -25.72 -9.95 -16.91
C ALA A 305 -25.22 -11.24 -16.23
N ASN A 306 -25.48 -11.42 -14.93
CA ASN A 306 -25.15 -12.64 -14.21
C ASN A 306 -26.04 -13.83 -14.64
N ALA A 307 -27.34 -13.59 -14.85
CA ALA A 307 -28.28 -14.60 -15.35
C ALA A 307 -27.94 -15.03 -16.79
N HIS A 308 -27.52 -14.07 -17.62
CA HIS A 308 -27.18 -14.27 -19.04
C HIS A 308 -25.66 -14.40 -19.29
N TRP A 309 -24.88 -14.78 -18.28
CA TRP A 309 -23.41 -14.75 -18.35
C TRP A 309 -22.83 -15.59 -19.49
N LYS A 310 -23.48 -16.73 -19.81
CA LYS A 310 -23.02 -17.64 -20.88
C LYS A 310 -23.12 -17.02 -22.28
N ASP A 311 -23.96 -16.00 -22.44
CA ASP A 311 -24.28 -15.35 -23.72
C ASP A 311 -23.43 -14.09 -23.98
N LEU A 312 -22.46 -13.80 -23.10
CA LEU A 312 -21.59 -12.64 -23.24
C LEU A 312 -20.60 -12.84 -24.39
N THR A 313 -20.85 -12.10 -25.48
CA THR A 313 -19.87 -11.87 -26.54
C THR A 313 -18.71 -11.02 -26.02
N LEU A 314 -17.57 -11.05 -26.72
CA LEU A 314 -16.38 -10.30 -26.34
C LEU A 314 -16.67 -8.78 -26.17
N PRO A 315 -17.32 -8.06 -27.11
CA PRO A 315 -17.59 -6.63 -26.93
C PRO A 315 -18.50 -6.34 -25.73
N ARG A 316 -19.54 -7.16 -25.51
CA ARG A 316 -20.45 -7.04 -24.36
C ARG A 316 -19.70 -7.22 -23.04
N PHE A 317 -18.79 -8.20 -22.97
CA PHE A 317 -17.98 -8.47 -21.80
C PHE A 317 -17.04 -7.30 -21.46
N VAL A 318 -16.32 -6.76 -22.44
CA VAL A 318 -15.41 -5.62 -22.22
C VAL A 318 -16.20 -4.38 -21.80
N GLN A 319 -17.33 -4.08 -22.48
CA GLN A 319 -18.18 -2.94 -22.13
C GLN A 319 -18.77 -3.11 -20.71
N LEU A 320 -19.18 -4.32 -20.33
CA LEU A 320 -19.65 -4.60 -18.97
C LEU A 320 -18.57 -4.34 -17.92
N LEU A 321 -17.33 -4.79 -18.14
CA LEU A 321 -16.21 -4.53 -17.22
C LEU A 321 -15.85 -3.03 -17.16
N TYR A 322 -15.94 -2.31 -18.27
CA TYR A 322 -15.81 -0.87 -18.28
C TYR A 322 -16.86 -0.20 -17.37
N ILE A 323 -18.14 -0.55 -17.52
CA ILE A 323 -19.24 -0.03 -16.70
C ILE A 323 -19.06 -0.39 -15.21
N ILE A 324 -18.66 -1.63 -14.89
CA ILE A 324 -18.34 -2.06 -13.52
C ILE A 324 -17.22 -1.21 -12.93
N GLY A 325 -16.16 -0.96 -13.71
CA GLY A 325 -15.05 -0.10 -13.32
C GLY A 325 -15.48 1.33 -13.02
N GLU A 326 -16.28 1.94 -13.90
CA GLU A 326 -16.80 3.29 -13.69
C GLU A 326 -17.72 3.37 -12.48
N GLY A 327 -18.52 2.32 -12.22
CA GLY A 327 -19.32 2.17 -11.00
C GLY A 327 -18.51 1.88 -9.73
N ARG A 328 -17.23 1.53 -9.86
CA ARG A 328 -16.28 1.17 -8.77
C ARG A 328 -16.77 0.07 -7.83
N ARG A 329 -17.69 -0.78 -8.30
CA ARG A 329 -18.28 -1.86 -7.52
C ARG A 329 -18.52 -3.06 -8.42
N SER A 330 -17.87 -4.17 -8.09
CA SER A 330 -18.10 -5.45 -8.77
C SER A 330 -19.15 -6.28 -8.02
N PRO A 331 -20.12 -6.87 -8.72
CA PRO A 331 -20.99 -7.91 -8.16
C PRO A 331 -20.17 -9.15 -7.80
N ALA A 332 -20.43 -9.76 -6.64
CA ALA A 332 -19.66 -10.90 -6.15
C ALA A 332 -19.81 -12.14 -7.07
N ASP A 333 -21.03 -12.47 -7.48
CA ASP A 333 -21.28 -13.66 -8.34
C ASP A 333 -20.62 -13.52 -9.72
N LEU A 334 -20.62 -12.29 -10.25
CA LEU A 334 -19.99 -11.98 -11.52
C LEU A 334 -18.47 -12.10 -11.41
N SER A 335 -17.88 -11.58 -10.33
CA SER A 335 -16.42 -11.57 -10.13
C SER A 335 -15.80 -12.97 -10.17
N GLN A 336 -16.51 -14.00 -9.70
CA GLN A 336 -16.02 -15.39 -9.73
C GLN A 336 -15.91 -15.95 -11.15
N LYS A 337 -16.65 -15.39 -12.10
CA LYS A 337 -16.71 -15.87 -13.49
C LYS A 337 -15.82 -15.06 -14.44
N VAL A 338 -15.41 -13.85 -14.04
CA VAL A 338 -14.66 -12.92 -14.90
C VAL A 338 -13.35 -13.54 -15.42
N GLU A 339 -12.61 -14.24 -14.57
CA GLU A 339 -11.32 -14.84 -14.96
C GLU A 339 -11.44 -15.85 -16.11
N SER A 340 -12.46 -16.71 -16.09
CA SER A 340 -12.64 -17.72 -17.14
C SER A 340 -13.00 -17.08 -18.48
N VAL A 341 -13.74 -15.97 -18.47
CA VAL A 341 -14.08 -15.22 -19.68
C VAL A 341 -12.90 -14.40 -20.20
N ILE A 342 -12.06 -13.85 -19.32
CA ILE A 342 -10.79 -13.23 -19.72
C ILE A 342 -9.94 -14.26 -20.46
N LEU A 343 -9.74 -15.46 -19.88
CA LEU A 343 -8.94 -16.51 -20.51
C LEU A 343 -9.53 -16.97 -21.85
N LYS A 344 -10.87 -17.13 -21.92
CA LYS A 344 -11.58 -17.50 -23.16
C LYS A 344 -11.30 -16.54 -24.31
N TYR A 345 -11.30 -15.23 -24.04
CA TYR A 345 -11.20 -14.19 -25.06
C TYR A 345 -9.82 -13.53 -25.16
N LEU A 346 -8.86 -13.92 -24.30
CA LEU A 346 -7.58 -13.24 -24.17
C LEU A 346 -6.87 -13.09 -25.51
N ASP A 347 -6.88 -14.16 -26.31
CA ASP A 347 -6.19 -14.18 -27.60
C ASP A 347 -6.84 -13.26 -28.64
N SER A 348 -8.13 -13.00 -28.48
CA SER A 348 -8.96 -12.20 -29.39
C SER A 348 -9.07 -10.72 -28.99
N PHE A 349 -8.69 -10.33 -27.76
CA PHE A 349 -8.76 -8.92 -27.34
C PHE A 349 -7.80 -8.04 -28.13
N THR A 350 -8.23 -6.83 -28.51
CA THR A 350 -7.28 -5.77 -28.87
C THR A 350 -6.49 -5.33 -27.63
N LEU A 351 -5.33 -4.72 -27.82
CA LEU A 351 -4.52 -4.23 -26.69
C LEU A 351 -5.26 -3.14 -25.89
N GLU A 352 -6.06 -2.31 -26.56
CA GLU A 352 -6.93 -1.33 -25.91
C GLU A 352 -8.02 -1.98 -25.05
N GLU A 353 -8.60 -3.09 -25.50
CA GLU A 353 -9.56 -3.88 -24.72
C GLU A 353 -8.89 -4.52 -23.49
N VAL A 354 -7.65 -5.02 -23.62
CA VAL A 354 -6.86 -5.50 -22.47
C VAL A 354 -6.67 -4.38 -21.44
N GLY A 355 -6.30 -3.18 -21.90
CA GLY A 355 -6.19 -2.00 -21.06
C GLY A 355 -7.49 -1.63 -20.35
N ALA A 356 -8.63 -1.67 -21.07
CA ALA A 356 -9.96 -1.38 -20.54
C ALA A 356 -10.40 -2.40 -19.48
N VAL A 357 -10.19 -3.71 -19.75
CA VAL A 357 -10.45 -4.81 -18.81
C VAL A 357 -9.63 -4.62 -17.54
N CYS A 358 -8.32 -4.37 -17.65
CA CYS A 358 -7.46 -4.11 -16.50
C CYS A 358 -7.89 -2.87 -15.71
N LEU A 359 -8.27 -1.78 -16.39
CA LEU A 359 -8.77 -0.59 -15.72
C LEU A 359 -10.08 -0.84 -14.96
N GLY A 360 -10.99 -1.60 -15.57
CA GLY A 360 -12.26 -2.00 -14.97
C GLY A 360 -12.06 -2.73 -13.66
N LEU A 361 -11.27 -3.80 -13.70
CA LEU A 361 -10.89 -4.62 -12.54
C LEU A 361 -10.21 -3.79 -11.44
N PHE A 362 -9.26 -2.94 -11.82
CA PHE A 362 -8.54 -2.09 -10.87
C PHE A 362 -9.48 -1.14 -10.13
N LYS A 363 -10.38 -0.47 -10.87
CA LYS A 363 -11.32 0.51 -10.30
C LYS A 363 -12.37 -0.13 -9.41
N SER A 364 -12.81 -1.35 -9.73
CA SER A 364 -13.78 -2.10 -8.95
C SER A 364 -13.17 -2.90 -7.79
N LEU A 365 -11.84 -2.83 -7.61
CA LEU A 365 -11.09 -3.62 -6.63
C LEU A 365 -11.26 -5.13 -6.82
N SER A 366 -11.48 -5.56 -8.05
CA SER A 366 -11.64 -6.97 -8.42
C SER A 366 -10.26 -7.57 -8.66
N GLY A 367 -9.81 -8.42 -7.73
CA GLY A 367 -8.59 -9.21 -7.90
C GLY A 367 -8.75 -10.24 -9.01
N ILE A 368 -7.63 -10.63 -9.61
CA ILE A 368 -7.51 -11.77 -10.51
C ILE A 368 -6.37 -12.67 -10.04
N SER A 369 -6.43 -13.96 -10.36
CA SER A 369 -5.38 -14.92 -10.05
C SER A 369 -4.07 -14.61 -10.77
N ASP A 370 -2.99 -15.15 -10.21
CA ASP A 370 -1.66 -15.04 -10.81
C ASP A 370 -1.55 -15.73 -12.16
N HIS A 371 -2.35 -16.76 -12.38
CA HIS A 371 -2.37 -17.41 -13.68
C HIS A 371 -2.89 -16.43 -14.74
N VAL A 372 -4.04 -15.79 -14.50
CA VAL A 372 -4.65 -14.85 -15.45
C VAL A 372 -3.78 -13.62 -15.66
N MET A 373 -3.29 -12.99 -14.59
CA MET A 373 -2.45 -11.79 -14.72
C MET A 373 -1.12 -12.12 -15.44
N ARG A 374 -0.56 -13.33 -15.27
CA ARG A 374 0.65 -13.76 -16.00
C ARG A 374 0.36 -13.90 -17.49
N ARG A 375 -0.75 -14.53 -17.87
CA ARG A 375 -1.16 -14.66 -19.27
C ARG A 375 -1.38 -13.29 -19.94
N ILE A 376 -1.98 -12.33 -19.23
CA ILE A 376 -2.09 -10.94 -19.69
C ILE A 376 -0.70 -10.31 -19.88
N ALA A 377 0.19 -10.47 -18.89
CA ALA A 377 1.53 -9.90 -18.93
C ALA A 377 2.40 -10.52 -20.04
N ASP A 378 2.29 -11.83 -20.29
CA ASP A 378 2.94 -12.52 -21.41
C ASP A 378 2.51 -11.91 -22.75
N ARG A 379 1.20 -11.79 -22.99
CA ARG A 379 0.65 -11.19 -24.22
C ARG A 379 1.16 -9.76 -24.41
N VAL A 380 1.04 -8.93 -23.38
CA VAL A 380 1.45 -7.52 -23.44
C VAL A 380 2.96 -7.38 -23.66
N SER A 381 3.79 -8.28 -23.09
CA SER A 381 5.24 -8.24 -23.28
C SER A 381 5.69 -8.51 -24.72
N LEU A 382 4.89 -9.24 -25.51
CA LEU A 382 5.19 -9.54 -26.91
C LEU A 382 4.78 -8.43 -27.89
N GLN A 383 3.86 -7.55 -27.48
CA GLN A 383 3.22 -6.56 -28.36
C GLN A 383 3.16 -5.16 -27.71
N MET A 384 4.10 -4.85 -26.82
CA MET A 384 4.08 -3.60 -26.05
C MET A 384 4.22 -2.37 -26.95
N GLU A 385 5.00 -2.47 -28.02
CA GLU A 385 5.21 -1.41 -29.01
C GLU A 385 3.91 -0.99 -29.72
N ASP A 386 2.97 -1.92 -29.91
CA ASP A 386 1.68 -1.63 -30.56
C ASP A 386 0.62 -1.10 -29.57
N MET A 387 0.85 -1.26 -28.27
CA MET A 387 -0.08 -0.86 -27.23
C MET A 387 0.04 0.65 -26.95
N SER A 388 -1.09 1.37 -26.82
CA SER A 388 -1.03 2.77 -26.35
C SER A 388 -0.48 2.87 -24.91
N THR A 389 0.16 4.00 -24.59
CA THR A 389 0.63 4.26 -23.22
C THR A 389 -0.52 4.25 -22.23
N TYR A 390 -1.71 4.73 -22.61
CA TYR A 390 -2.90 4.71 -21.75
C TYR A 390 -3.30 3.29 -21.35
N ALA A 391 -3.45 2.41 -22.35
CA ALA A 391 -3.82 1.02 -22.11
C ALA A 391 -2.74 0.30 -21.29
N LEU A 392 -1.46 0.48 -21.65
CA LEU A 392 -0.33 -0.12 -20.95
C LEU A 392 -0.31 0.29 -19.47
N VAL A 393 -0.47 1.58 -19.16
CA VAL A 393 -0.55 2.07 -17.78
C VAL A 393 -1.66 1.38 -16.98
N ASN A 394 -2.78 1.01 -17.61
CA ASN A 394 -3.85 0.28 -16.95
C ASN A 394 -3.48 -1.18 -16.67
N VAL A 395 -2.72 -1.83 -17.56
CA VAL A 395 -2.10 -3.14 -17.28
C VAL A 395 -1.12 -3.04 -16.11
N LEU A 396 -0.26 -2.02 -16.08
CA LEU A 396 0.68 -1.80 -14.97
C LEU A 396 -0.03 -1.57 -13.63
N LYS A 397 -1.16 -0.86 -13.63
CA LYS A 397 -2.01 -0.71 -12.43
C LYS A 397 -2.47 -2.07 -11.91
N MET A 398 -2.91 -2.96 -12.80
CA MET A 398 -3.32 -4.31 -12.42
C MET A 398 -2.15 -5.20 -11.99
N LEU A 399 -1.01 -5.13 -12.68
CA LEU A 399 0.20 -5.87 -12.32
C LEU A 399 0.63 -5.55 -10.87
N ARG A 400 0.64 -4.26 -10.51
CA ARG A 400 0.89 -3.81 -9.13
C ARG A 400 -0.20 -4.23 -8.14
N PHE A 401 -1.46 -4.20 -8.56
CA PHE A 401 -2.59 -4.58 -7.69
C PHE A 401 -2.55 -6.08 -7.37
N ALA A 402 -2.22 -6.92 -8.35
CA ALA A 402 -2.00 -8.35 -8.22
C ALA A 402 -0.66 -8.69 -7.52
N ARG A 403 0.25 -7.72 -7.43
CA ARG A 403 1.62 -7.88 -6.87
C ARG A 403 2.42 -8.95 -7.61
N MET A 404 2.32 -8.90 -8.93
CA MET A 404 3.00 -9.85 -9.79
C MET A 404 4.28 -9.25 -10.34
N ASP A 405 5.38 -9.90 -10.05
CA ASP A 405 6.64 -9.64 -10.74
C ASP A 405 6.64 -10.38 -12.08
N HIS A 406 6.82 -9.65 -13.18
CA HIS A 406 6.85 -10.21 -14.53
C HIS A 406 8.05 -9.69 -15.31
N LEU A 407 9.20 -10.38 -15.18
CA LEU A 407 10.47 -9.92 -15.72
C LEU A 407 10.46 -9.66 -17.24
N PRO A 408 9.85 -10.49 -18.11
CA PRO A 408 9.79 -10.19 -19.55
C PRO A 408 9.09 -8.87 -19.85
N LEU A 409 7.94 -8.62 -19.20
CA LEU A 409 7.20 -7.36 -19.36
C LEU A 409 8.01 -6.17 -18.81
N LEU A 410 8.66 -6.32 -17.66
CA LEU A 410 9.46 -5.26 -17.05
C LEU A 410 10.69 -4.90 -17.89
N LYS A 411 11.35 -5.89 -18.51
CA LYS A 411 12.45 -5.65 -19.45
C LYS A 411 11.97 -4.93 -20.71
N GLU A 412 10.81 -5.32 -21.24
CA GLU A 412 10.24 -4.68 -22.42
C GLU A 412 9.80 -3.24 -22.13
N LEU A 413 9.27 -3.00 -20.93
CA LEU A 413 8.98 -1.66 -20.41
C LEU A 413 10.21 -0.76 -20.49
N GLY A 414 11.38 -1.28 -20.10
CA GLY A 414 12.67 -0.58 -20.16
C GLY A 414 13.09 -0.15 -21.57
N LYS A 415 12.65 -0.88 -22.61
CA LYS A 415 12.96 -0.55 -24.01
C LYS A 415 11.97 0.45 -24.60
N VAL A 416 10.67 0.23 -24.38
CA VAL A 416 9.60 0.95 -25.10
C VAL A 416 9.25 2.29 -24.46
N ILE A 417 9.25 2.36 -23.13
CA ILE A 417 8.72 3.52 -22.40
C ILE A 417 9.61 4.77 -22.44
N PRO A 418 10.96 4.70 -22.37
CA PRO A 418 11.78 5.91 -22.34
C PRO A 418 11.48 6.88 -23.48
N ALA A 419 11.29 6.38 -24.70
CA ALA A 419 10.95 7.19 -25.88
C ALA A 419 9.54 7.81 -25.82
N ARG A 420 8.61 7.22 -25.06
CA ARG A 420 7.22 7.68 -24.94
C ARG A 420 6.99 8.68 -23.82
N ILE A 421 7.87 8.72 -22.82
CA ILE A 421 7.71 9.59 -21.64
C ILE A 421 7.55 11.08 -22.01
N PRO A 422 8.31 11.66 -22.96
CA PRO A 422 8.17 13.07 -23.32
C PRO A 422 6.77 13.47 -23.79
N THR A 423 6.01 12.59 -24.45
CA THR A 423 4.64 12.86 -24.93
C THR A 423 3.55 12.34 -24.00
N THR A 424 3.91 11.54 -23.00
CA THR A 424 2.95 10.98 -22.03
C THR A 424 2.47 12.06 -21.05
N ASN A 425 1.19 12.00 -20.65
CA ASN A 425 0.65 12.89 -19.63
C ASN A 425 1.23 12.57 -18.23
N ILE A 426 1.11 13.54 -17.33
CA ILE A 426 1.70 13.47 -15.99
C ILE A 426 1.22 12.27 -15.16
N GLN A 427 -0.06 11.89 -15.28
CA GLN A 427 -0.59 10.75 -14.54
C GLN A 427 -0.05 9.42 -15.08
N GLY A 428 0.12 9.29 -16.39
CA GLY A 428 0.76 8.14 -17.04
C GLY A 428 2.20 7.97 -16.57
N ILE A 429 3.00 9.04 -16.64
CA ILE A 429 4.39 9.07 -16.15
C ILE A 429 4.46 8.67 -14.67
N MET A 430 3.57 9.21 -13.82
CA MET A 430 3.52 8.83 -12.40
C MET A 430 3.22 7.34 -12.21
N HIS A 431 2.28 6.79 -12.97
CA HIS A 431 1.96 5.38 -12.87
C HIS A 431 3.10 4.47 -13.34
N ILE A 432 3.89 4.89 -14.33
CA ILE A 432 5.11 4.21 -14.77
C ILE A 432 6.15 4.19 -13.64
N ALA A 433 6.54 5.36 -13.12
CA ALA A 433 7.54 5.47 -12.04
C ALA A 433 7.11 4.68 -10.78
N LEU A 434 5.83 4.78 -10.44
CA LEU A 434 5.26 4.02 -9.32
C LEU A 434 5.24 2.51 -9.57
N THR A 435 5.28 2.05 -10.83
CA THR A 435 5.42 0.62 -11.16
C THR A 435 6.80 0.10 -10.88
N CYS A 436 7.83 0.81 -11.32
CA CYS A 436 9.21 0.54 -10.95
C CYS A 436 9.36 0.44 -9.42
N SER A 437 8.90 1.45 -8.69
CA SER A 437 9.08 1.47 -7.23
C SER A 437 8.19 0.51 -6.44
N SER A 438 7.02 0.10 -6.96
CA SER A 438 6.12 -0.81 -6.23
C SER A 438 6.43 -2.28 -6.46
N LEU A 439 7.00 -2.61 -7.62
CA LEU A 439 7.51 -3.95 -7.94
C LEU A 439 9.01 -4.09 -7.61
N HIS A 440 9.58 -3.04 -6.98
CA HIS A 440 11.00 -2.94 -6.65
C HIS A 440 11.90 -3.15 -7.87
N TYR A 441 11.44 -2.86 -9.08
CA TYR A 441 12.21 -3.02 -10.30
C TYR A 441 12.87 -1.70 -10.68
N PHE A 442 14.19 -1.71 -10.82
CA PHE A 442 14.96 -0.54 -11.22
C PHE A 442 15.39 -0.68 -12.68
N ASP A 443 15.01 0.30 -13.49
CA ASP A 443 15.47 0.49 -14.85
C ASP A 443 15.92 1.94 -14.98
N GLU A 444 17.21 2.15 -15.21
CA GLU A 444 17.81 3.48 -15.23
C GLU A 444 17.27 4.34 -16.38
N GLY A 445 17.07 3.77 -17.56
CA GLY A 445 16.57 4.48 -18.74
C GLY A 445 15.16 5.02 -18.51
N VAL A 446 14.27 4.22 -17.93
CA VAL A 446 12.91 4.67 -17.56
C VAL A 446 12.97 5.76 -16.50
N MET A 447 13.73 5.56 -15.43
CA MET A 447 13.77 6.52 -14.32
C MET A 447 14.44 7.85 -14.72
N ALA A 448 15.50 7.82 -15.53
CA ALA A 448 16.15 9.01 -16.07
C ALA A 448 15.20 9.77 -17.02
N ALA A 449 14.50 9.07 -17.92
CA ALA A 449 13.53 9.71 -18.82
C ALA A 449 12.39 10.37 -18.05
N VAL A 450 11.89 9.76 -16.97
CA VAL A 450 10.91 10.37 -16.06
C VAL A 450 11.47 11.65 -15.45
N ALA A 451 12.70 11.61 -14.92
CA ALA A 451 13.31 12.75 -14.26
C ALA A 451 13.52 13.94 -15.20
N MET A 452 13.93 13.69 -16.45
CA MET A 452 14.13 14.73 -17.47
C MET A 452 12.82 15.35 -17.95
N ALA A 453 11.75 14.57 -18.10
CA ALA A 453 10.49 15.07 -18.65
C ALA A 453 9.58 15.77 -17.62
N LEU A 454 9.88 15.64 -16.33
CA LEU A 454 8.99 16.08 -15.26
C LEU A 454 9.02 17.59 -14.96
N PRO A 455 10.18 18.27 -14.84
CA PRO A 455 10.23 19.68 -14.48
C PRO A 455 9.29 20.60 -15.28
N PRO A 456 9.25 20.55 -16.63
CA PRO A 456 8.35 21.42 -17.40
C PRO A 456 6.86 21.07 -17.22
N LYS A 457 6.54 19.88 -16.70
CA LYS A 457 5.17 19.38 -16.50
C LYS A 457 4.71 19.42 -15.04
N VAL A 458 5.57 19.83 -14.10
CA VAL A 458 5.34 19.66 -12.66
C VAL A 458 4.11 20.41 -12.15
N THR A 459 3.75 21.53 -12.78
CA THR A 459 2.59 22.36 -12.41
C THR A 459 1.26 21.61 -12.61
N TYR A 460 1.23 20.61 -13.50
CA TYR A 460 0.08 19.74 -13.73
C TYR A 460 -0.04 18.59 -12.71
N CYS A 461 0.98 18.36 -11.86
CA CYS A 461 0.93 17.36 -10.81
C CYS A 461 -0.15 17.71 -9.77
N ARG A 462 -1.00 16.74 -9.45
CA ARG A 462 -1.80 16.77 -8.21
C ARG A 462 -0.87 16.50 -7.03
N SER A 463 -1.29 16.85 -5.81
CA SER A 463 -0.54 16.52 -4.57
C SER A 463 -0.11 15.05 -4.49
N LYS A 464 -1.00 14.14 -4.90
CA LYS A 464 -0.72 12.70 -5.00
C LYS A 464 0.39 12.38 -5.99
N ASP A 465 0.38 13.03 -7.16
CA ASP A 465 1.28 12.68 -8.26
C ASP A 465 2.70 13.08 -7.88
N ALA A 466 2.89 14.30 -7.37
CA ALA A 466 4.18 14.79 -6.85
C ALA A 466 4.72 13.88 -5.74
N ALA A 467 3.88 13.54 -4.76
CA ALA A 467 4.24 12.63 -3.67
C ALA A 467 4.67 11.25 -4.17
N LYS A 468 4.03 10.73 -5.22
CA LYS A 468 4.39 9.42 -5.80
C LYS A 468 5.68 9.45 -6.58
N PHE A 469 6.01 10.54 -7.29
CA PHE A 469 7.34 10.70 -7.88
C PHE A 469 8.44 10.70 -6.81
N LEU A 470 8.31 11.55 -5.79
CA LEU A 470 9.27 11.62 -4.69
C LEU A 470 9.46 10.26 -4.01
N TRP A 471 8.36 9.55 -3.73
CA TRP A 471 8.42 8.20 -3.21
C TRP A 471 9.10 7.21 -4.15
N SER A 472 8.81 7.26 -5.45
CA SER A 472 9.37 6.29 -6.40
C SER A 472 10.89 6.39 -6.50
N PHE A 473 11.41 7.60 -6.61
CA PHE A 473 12.85 7.84 -6.65
C PHE A 473 13.51 7.53 -5.30
N GLY A 474 12.89 7.98 -4.20
CA GLY A 474 13.38 7.68 -2.86
C GLY A 474 13.42 6.18 -2.54
N CYS A 475 12.35 5.45 -2.87
CA CYS A 475 12.25 4.00 -2.64
C CYS A 475 13.31 3.21 -3.42
N LEU A 476 13.60 3.63 -4.66
CA LEU A 476 14.61 3.01 -5.51
C LEU A 476 16.04 3.54 -5.26
N ASP A 477 16.20 4.45 -4.28
CA ASP A 477 17.49 5.03 -3.88
C ASP A 477 18.23 5.70 -5.05
N TYR A 478 17.50 6.27 -6.01
CA TYR A 478 18.05 6.76 -7.28
C TYR A 478 18.06 8.29 -7.36
N GLU A 479 19.24 8.85 -7.61
CA GLU A 479 19.48 10.26 -7.90
C GLU A 479 19.69 10.41 -9.43
N PRO A 480 18.76 11.08 -10.14
CA PRO A 480 18.87 11.23 -11.58
C PRO A 480 19.92 12.30 -11.98
N PRO A 481 20.38 12.33 -13.25
CA PRO A 481 21.37 13.30 -13.72
C PRO A 481 20.98 14.77 -13.51
N ASN A 482 19.67 15.07 -13.53
CA ASN A 482 19.10 16.39 -13.29
C ASN A 482 18.46 16.50 -11.89
N GLU A 483 19.02 15.83 -10.89
CA GLU A 483 18.40 15.68 -9.56
C GLU A 483 18.00 17.00 -8.89
N GLU A 484 18.83 18.04 -8.96
CA GLU A 484 18.53 19.30 -8.30
C GLU A 484 17.26 19.93 -8.87
N GLU A 485 17.15 20.05 -10.19
CA GLU A 485 15.94 20.56 -10.86
C GLU A 485 14.72 19.65 -10.60
N PHE A 486 14.92 18.33 -10.66
CA PHE A 486 13.87 17.35 -10.42
C PHE A 486 13.27 17.46 -9.01
N TYR A 487 14.11 17.46 -7.97
CA TYR A 487 13.65 17.52 -6.59
C TYR A 487 13.14 18.91 -6.21
N SER A 488 13.83 19.98 -6.61
CA SER A 488 13.40 21.34 -6.28
C SER A 488 12.05 21.68 -6.90
N SER A 489 11.80 21.32 -8.16
CA SER A 489 10.50 21.50 -8.81
C SER A 489 9.36 20.74 -8.14
N LEU A 490 9.60 19.50 -7.71
CA LEU A 490 8.63 18.69 -6.96
C LEU A 490 8.39 19.21 -5.54
N ILE A 491 9.43 19.63 -4.83
CA ILE A 491 9.32 20.24 -3.50
C ILE A 491 8.52 21.54 -3.57
N GLU A 492 8.79 22.40 -4.56
CA GLU A 492 8.03 23.61 -4.79
C GLU A 492 6.55 23.31 -5.07
N GLN A 493 6.27 22.28 -5.88
CA GLN A 493 4.89 21.85 -6.12
C GLN A 493 4.21 21.33 -4.84
N MET A 494 4.92 20.64 -3.96
CA MET A 494 4.38 20.25 -2.65
C MET A 494 4.00 21.48 -1.81
N HIS A 495 4.82 22.56 -1.81
CA HIS A 495 4.48 23.82 -1.15
C HIS A 495 3.24 24.49 -1.77
N ARG A 496 3.16 24.59 -3.11
CA ARG A 496 1.97 25.13 -3.80
C ARG A 496 0.69 24.36 -3.46
N LYS A 497 0.82 23.08 -3.13
CA LYS A 497 -0.29 22.17 -2.78
C LYS A 497 -0.47 21.98 -1.28
N LEU A 498 0.14 22.80 -0.42
CA LEU A 498 0.08 22.67 1.04
C LEU A 498 -1.37 22.55 1.56
N HIS A 499 -2.28 23.38 1.03
CA HIS A 499 -3.71 23.38 1.36
C HIS A 499 -4.43 22.06 1.04
N GLU A 500 -3.95 21.25 0.09
CA GLU A 500 -4.57 19.96 -0.24
C GLU A 500 -4.29 18.88 0.83
N PHE A 501 -3.21 19.03 1.61
CA PHE A 501 -2.81 18.02 2.60
C PHE A 501 -3.69 17.99 3.84
N GLU A 502 -4.52 19.01 4.07
CA GLU A 502 -5.57 18.93 5.08
C GLU A 502 -6.57 17.81 4.78
N LYS A 503 -6.86 17.62 3.49
CA LYS A 503 -7.79 16.61 2.99
C LYS A 503 -7.12 15.28 2.67
N PHE A 504 -5.84 15.34 2.29
CA PHE A 504 -5.04 14.19 1.87
C PHE A 504 -3.67 14.16 2.59
N PRO A 505 -3.66 13.99 3.92
CA PRO A 505 -2.42 14.07 4.71
C PRO A 505 -1.41 12.98 4.33
N GLU A 506 -1.90 11.86 3.80
CA GLU A 506 -1.06 10.76 3.34
C GLU A 506 -0.15 11.15 2.16
N HIS A 507 -0.54 12.13 1.33
CA HIS A 507 0.30 12.57 0.21
C HIS A 507 1.57 13.25 0.72
N LEU A 508 1.45 14.16 1.70
CA LEU A 508 2.59 14.86 2.27
C LEU A 508 3.60 13.90 2.89
N LEU A 509 3.13 12.98 3.76
CA LEU A 509 4.01 12.01 4.40
C LEU A 509 4.68 11.07 3.39
N THR A 510 3.99 10.70 2.29
CA THR A 510 4.60 9.89 1.23
C THR A 510 5.78 10.63 0.58
N GLY A 511 5.58 11.91 0.25
CA GLY A 511 6.61 12.72 -0.39
C GLY A 511 7.80 12.97 0.54
N LEU A 512 7.54 13.34 1.80
CA LEU A 512 8.58 13.60 2.80
C LEU A 512 9.41 12.36 3.12
N LEU A 513 8.80 11.18 3.20
CA LEU A 513 9.56 9.93 3.36
C LEU A 513 10.42 9.62 2.13
N GLY A 514 9.88 9.83 0.92
CA GLY A 514 10.65 9.69 -0.31
C GLY A 514 11.88 10.59 -0.32
N LEU A 515 11.73 11.85 0.10
CA LEU A 515 12.82 12.81 0.24
C LEU A 515 13.82 12.42 1.33
N ALA A 516 13.35 11.95 2.50
CA ALA A 516 14.23 11.51 3.58
C ALA A 516 15.11 10.31 3.17
N PHE A 517 14.61 9.41 2.31
CA PHE A 517 15.41 8.29 1.80
C PHE A 517 16.63 8.79 1.01
N VAL A 518 16.48 9.87 0.24
CA VAL A 518 17.55 10.55 -0.52
C VAL A 518 18.12 11.77 0.19
N GLN A 519 18.04 11.83 1.53
CA GLN A 519 18.70 12.86 2.36
C GLN A 519 18.25 14.30 2.12
N ARG A 520 17.05 14.50 1.58
CA ARG A 520 16.47 15.84 1.37
C ARG A 520 15.42 16.11 2.44
N PHE A 521 15.58 17.22 3.17
CA PHE A 521 14.74 17.56 4.32
C PHE A 521 14.20 19.00 4.22
N PRO A 522 13.13 19.25 3.44
CA PRO A 522 12.53 20.57 3.35
C PRO A 522 11.85 20.95 4.68
N GLU A 523 12.55 21.75 5.50
CA GLU A 523 12.19 22.02 6.90
C GLU A 523 10.76 22.57 7.07
N GLU A 524 10.29 23.44 6.17
CA GLU A 524 8.93 24.01 6.25
C GLU A 524 7.82 22.96 6.10
N LEU A 525 7.97 22.04 5.15
CA LEU A 525 7.02 20.94 4.94
C LEU A 525 7.07 19.93 6.09
N ILE A 526 8.27 19.68 6.63
CA ILE A 526 8.48 18.81 7.79
C ILE A 526 7.82 19.43 9.03
N ASP A 527 8.02 20.73 9.26
CA ASP A 527 7.38 21.47 10.34
C ASP A 527 5.87 21.35 10.24
N TYR A 528 5.30 21.65 9.07
CA TYR A 528 3.87 21.49 8.84
C TYR A 528 3.36 20.06 9.13
N ALA A 529 4.08 19.03 8.70
CA ALA A 529 3.70 17.62 8.91
C ALA A 529 3.80 17.16 10.37
N LEU A 530 4.69 17.77 11.17
CA LEU A 530 4.94 17.39 12.57
C LEU A 530 4.22 18.28 13.58
N ARG A 531 3.52 19.34 13.15
CA ARG A 531 2.63 20.14 14.01
C ARG A 531 1.52 19.28 14.60
N ASP A 532 1.17 19.56 15.85
CA ASP A 532 0.11 18.84 16.58
C ASP A 532 -1.22 18.78 15.83
N GLU A 533 -1.60 19.86 15.14
CA GLU A 533 -2.83 19.89 14.36
C GLU A 533 -2.82 18.86 13.22
N PHE A 534 -1.72 18.78 12.46
CA PHE A 534 -1.59 17.83 11.37
C PHE A 534 -1.49 16.39 11.90
N VAL A 535 -0.70 16.17 12.95
CA VAL A 535 -0.56 14.85 13.59
C VAL A 535 -1.92 14.31 14.05
N ARG A 536 -2.78 15.14 14.63
CA ARG A 536 -4.15 14.72 14.99
C ARG A 536 -4.97 14.35 13.75
N LYS A 537 -4.93 15.13 12.68
CA LYS A 537 -5.64 14.83 11.41
C LYS A 537 -5.23 13.48 10.81
N THR A 538 -3.97 13.06 10.98
CA THR A 538 -3.54 11.74 10.49
C THR A 538 -4.24 10.56 11.18
N ARG A 539 -4.79 10.75 12.39
CA ARG A 539 -5.53 9.71 13.13
C ARG A 539 -6.90 9.41 12.51
N ASP A 540 -7.52 10.42 11.90
CA ASP A 540 -8.81 10.30 11.20
C ASP A 540 -8.64 9.83 9.75
N SER A 541 -7.39 9.65 9.31
CA SER A 541 -7.09 9.11 7.99
C SER A 541 -7.62 7.68 7.87
N LYS A 542 -8.11 7.35 6.68
CA LYS A 542 -8.47 5.97 6.33
C LYS A 542 -7.25 5.05 6.20
N TYR A 543 -6.04 5.61 6.27
CA TYR A 543 -4.78 4.88 6.22
C TYR A 543 -4.09 4.92 7.57
N GLU A 544 -3.36 3.85 7.87
CA GLU A 544 -2.43 3.84 8.99
C GLU A 544 -1.19 4.69 8.66
N LEU A 545 -1.11 5.90 9.23
CA LEU A 545 -0.05 6.88 8.99
C LEU A 545 0.89 7.06 10.17
N LYS A 546 0.63 6.44 11.32
CA LYS A 546 1.47 6.62 12.52
C LYS A 546 2.89 6.14 12.29
N LYS A 547 3.04 5.06 11.53
CA LYS A 547 4.34 4.51 11.11
C LYS A 547 5.11 5.51 10.25
N ASP A 548 4.44 6.17 9.32
CA ASP A 548 5.05 7.15 8.42
C ASP A 548 5.55 8.36 9.22
N LEU A 549 4.72 8.87 10.13
CA LEU A 549 5.08 9.95 11.05
C LEU A 549 6.28 9.60 11.91
N PHE A 550 6.29 8.41 12.50
CA PHE A 550 7.39 7.95 13.34
C PHE A 550 8.70 7.86 12.55
N THR A 551 8.66 7.27 11.35
CA THR A 551 9.83 7.20 10.46
C THR A 551 10.34 8.58 10.07
N LEU A 552 9.45 9.53 9.76
CA LEU A 552 9.86 10.90 9.44
C LEU A 552 10.50 11.59 10.64
N SER A 553 9.84 11.56 11.81
CA SER A 553 10.29 12.23 13.03
C SER A 553 11.67 11.75 13.48
N GLU A 554 11.87 10.44 13.59
CA GLU A 554 13.15 9.87 14.01
C GLU A 554 14.25 10.14 12.97
N SER A 555 13.92 10.12 11.67
CA SER A 555 14.90 10.44 10.63
C SER A 555 15.34 11.90 10.70
N VAL A 556 14.43 12.82 10.96
CA VAL A 556 14.75 14.24 11.14
C VAL A 556 15.62 14.44 12.38
N GLN A 557 15.32 13.76 13.48
CA GLN A 557 16.13 13.85 14.71
C GLN A 557 17.57 13.37 14.50
N ILE A 558 17.77 12.29 13.74
CA ILE A 558 19.10 11.71 13.49
C ILE A 558 19.85 12.48 12.39
N GLU A 559 19.16 12.86 11.32
CA GLU A 559 19.83 13.36 10.11
C GLU A 559 19.87 14.90 10.02
N CYS A 560 19.03 15.62 10.77
CA CYS A 560 18.91 17.08 10.77
C CYS A 560 19.08 17.68 12.18
N PRO A 561 20.28 17.63 12.79
CA PRO A 561 20.51 18.16 14.13
C PRO A 561 20.29 19.67 14.26
N SER A 562 20.32 20.42 13.15
CA SER A 562 20.04 21.85 13.07
C SER A 562 18.55 22.20 13.08
N TYR A 563 17.66 21.27 12.76
CA TYR A 563 16.23 21.55 12.62
C TYR A 563 15.62 22.00 13.96
N ARG A 564 14.86 23.10 13.97
CA ARG A 564 14.26 23.71 15.18
C ARG A 564 12.72 23.75 15.17
N GLY A 565 12.09 23.21 14.13
CA GLY A 565 10.63 23.19 14.01
C GLY A 565 9.94 22.13 14.89
N SER A 566 8.68 21.87 14.55
CA SER A 566 7.77 20.95 15.24
C SER A 566 8.31 19.53 15.31
N ARG A 567 8.00 18.83 16.40
CA ARG A 567 8.40 17.45 16.70
C ARG A 567 7.18 16.65 17.15
N LEU A 568 7.24 15.31 16.98
CA LEU A 568 6.20 14.46 17.55
C LEU A 568 6.16 14.59 19.07
N PRO A 569 4.96 14.62 19.68
CA PRO A 569 4.83 14.60 21.13
C PRO A 569 5.55 13.38 21.75
N PRO A 570 6.34 13.55 22.82
CA PRO A 570 7.11 12.45 23.42
C PRO A 570 6.27 11.23 23.78
N ARG A 571 5.06 11.46 24.32
CA ARG A 571 4.10 10.38 24.65
C ARG A 571 3.73 9.55 23.42
N LEU A 572 3.47 10.22 22.29
CA LEU A 572 3.13 9.53 21.04
C LEU A 572 4.35 8.76 20.50
N SER A 573 5.57 9.31 20.59
CA SER A 573 6.78 8.59 20.18
C SER A 573 6.98 7.32 21.01
N GLN A 574 6.76 7.39 22.32
CA GLN A 574 6.83 6.24 23.22
C GLN A 574 5.77 5.17 22.87
N GLU A 575 4.50 5.57 22.71
CA GLU A 575 3.41 4.66 22.31
C GLU A 575 3.73 3.93 20.99
N LEU A 576 4.33 4.64 20.01
CA LEU A 576 4.69 4.06 18.72
C LEU A 576 5.89 3.12 18.82
N THR A 577 6.85 3.45 19.68
CA THR A 577 8.00 2.59 19.98
C THR A 577 7.53 1.28 20.61
N GLU A 578 6.69 1.34 21.65
CA GLU A 578 6.13 0.16 22.32
C GLU A 578 5.30 -0.70 21.35
N MET A 579 4.44 -0.08 20.54
CA MET A 579 3.67 -0.80 19.52
C MET A 579 4.55 -1.54 18.51
N ILE A 580 5.66 -0.93 18.09
CA ILE A 580 6.61 -1.53 17.15
C ILE A 580 7.43 -2.65 17.82
N LEU A 581 7.84 -2.47 19.07
CA LEU A 581 8.55 -3.48 19.85
C LEU A 581 7.70 -4.73 20.06
N ASN A 582 6.45 -4.58 20.51
CA ASN A 582 5.51 -5.68 20.69
C ASN A 582 5.31 -6.47 19.38
N PHE A 583 5.23 -5.76 18.25
CA PHE A 583 5.15 -6.41 16.94
C PHE A 583 6.46 -7.16 16.59
N ALA A 584 7.62 -6.57 16.87
CA ALA A 584 8.91 -7.18 16.55
C ALA A 584 9.17 -8.45 17.37
N GLU A 585 8.76 -8.49 18.63
CA GLU A 585 8.84 -9.68 19.49
C GLU A 585 8.03 -10.85 18.93
N GLN A 586 6.88 -10.57 18.31
CA GLN A 586 6.00 -11.62 17.78
C GLN A 586 6.36 -12.07 16.36
N GLU A 587 6.95 -11.20 15.53
CA GLU A 587 7.04 -11.41 14.08
C GLU A 587 8.45 -11.23 13.48
N ILE A 588 9.36 -10.56 14.18
CA ILE A 588 10.72 -10.24 13.68
C ILE A 588 11.74 -11.08 14.41
N TYR A 589 11.83 -10.99 15.73
CA TYR A 589 12.90 -11.65 16.50
C TYR A 589 12.78 -13.17 16.53
N VAL A 590 11.58 -13.70 16.29
CA VAL A 590 11.30 -15.15 16.23
C VAL A 590 11.67 -15.80 14.90
N ARG A 591 12.16 -15.02 13.92
CA ARG A 591 12.48 -15.57 12.58
C ARG A 591 13.65 -16.54 12.65
N PRO A 592 13.54 -17.75 12.07
CA PRO A 592 14.58 -18.78 12.17
C PRO A 592 15.96 -18.28 11.73
N GLU A 593 16.02 -17.51 10.64
CA GLU A 593 17.27 -16.97 10.11
C GLU A 593 17.94 -15.94 11.04
N ILE A 594 17.16 -15.27 11.89
CA ILE A 594 17.65 -14.29 12.87
C ILE A 594 18.03 -15.00 14.17
N VAL A 595 17.19 -15.92 14.64
CA VAL A 595 17.43 -16.73 15.83
C VAL A 595 18.71 -17.55 15.68
N GLU A 596 18.90 -18.19 14.52
CA GLU A 596 20.11 -18.97 14.23
C GLU A 596 21.36 -18.08 14.25
N ALA A 597 21.31 -16.90 13.59
CA ALA A 597 22.43 -15.97 13.58
C ALA A 597 22.77 -15.48 15.00
N ALA A 598 21.76 -15.13 15.80
CA ALA A 598 21.94 -14.71 17.19
C ALA A 598 22.57 -15.81 18.05
N SER A 599 22.02 -17.03 18.00
CA SER A 599 22.52 -18.17 18.79
C SER A 599 23.98 -18.52 18.45
N LEU A 600 24.35 -18.47 17.17
CA LEU A 600 25.71 -18.72 16.73
C LEU A 600 26.67 -17.60 17.16
N LEU A 601 26.25 -16.34 17.09
CA LEU A 601 27.04 -15.22 17.60
C LEU A 601 27.24 -15.32 19.11
N GLU A 602 26.21 -15.66 19.88
CA GLU A 602 26.34 -15.88 21.33
C GLU A 602 27.34 -16.99 21.64
N SER A 603 27.29 -18.09 20.88
CA SER A 603 28.23 -19.21 21.04
C SER A 603 29.67 -18.79 20.68
N MET A 604 29.83 -18.00 19.62
CA MET A 604 31.13 -17.55 19.11
C MET A 604 31.80 -16.51 20.03
N LEU A 605 31.00 -15.63 20.66
CA LEU A 605 31.50 -14.48 21.42
C LEU A 605 31.57 -14.75 22.94
N GLY A 606 31.19 -15.95 23.40
CA GLY A 606 31.32 -16.35 24.80
C GLY A 606 30.08 -16.11 25.66
N GLY A 607 28.90 -15.95 25.05
CA GLY A 607 27.61 -15.96 25.74
C GLY A 607 26.67 -14.79 25.39
N PRO A 608 25.46 -14.77 26.00
CA PRO A 608 24.41 -13.79 25.70
C PRO A 608 24.73 -12.36 26.15
N ALA A 609 25.71 -12.16 27.03
CA ALA A 609 26.14 -10.84 27.48
C ALA A 609 26.79 -9.99 26.36
N TYR A 610 27.21 -10.62 25.27
CA TYR A 610 27.96 -10.01 24.17
C TYR A 610 27.12 -9.73 22.92
N VAL A 611 25.87 -10.21 22.88
CA VAL A 611 24.98 -10.08 21.72
C VAL A 611 23.62 -9.59 22.18
N LYS A 612 23.05 -8.61 21.48
CA LYS A 612 21.66 -8.19 21.70
C LYS A 612 20.89 -8.17 20.38
N ASN A 613 19.84 -9.00 20.28
CA ASN A 613 18.88 -8.92 19.19
C ASN A 613 17.79 -7.89 19.53
N HIS A 614 17.83 -6.73 18.88
CA HIS A 614 16.83 -5.69 19.05
C HIS A 614 16.78 -4.75 17.85
N MET A 615 15.83 -3.83 17.80
CA MET A 615 15.82 -2.77 16.79
C MET A 615 16.59 -1.57 17.33
N ILE A 616 17.82 -1.35 16.85
CA ILE A 616 18.58 -0.13 17.20
C ILE A 616 17.84 1.11 16.69
N LEU A 617 17.20 1.00 15.53
CA LEU A 617 16.36 2.03 14.92
C LEU A 617 14.91 1.53 14.76
N PRO A 618 14.07 1.63 15.81
CA PRO A 618 12.69 1.10 15.80
C PRO A 618 11.85 1.60 14.62
N HIS A 619 12.04 2.84 14.18
CA HIS A 619 11.31 3.44 13.07
C HIS A 619 11.59 2.81 11.71
N THR A 620 12.63 1.96 11.61
CA THR A 620 12.98 1.18 10.41
C THR A 620 12.41 -0.25 10.44
N ARG A 621 11.87 -0.69 11.58
CA ARG A 621 11.09 -1.93 11.74
C ARG A 621 11.83 -3.20 11.28
N SER A 622 13.11 -3.27 11.60
CA SER A 622 13.95 -4.44 11.30
C SER A 622 14.97 -4.65 12.41
N SER A 623 15.18 -5.92 12.76
CA SER A 623 16.14 -6.34 13.79
C SER A 623 17.59 -6.01 13.40
N ASP A 624 18.41 -5.77 14.41
CA ASP A 624 19.86 -5.69 14.38
C ASP A 624 20.41 -6.60 15.49
N LEU A 625 21.44 -7.40 15.16
CA LEU A 625 22.21 -8.13 16.16
C LEU A 625 23.39 -7.23 16.55
N GLU A 626 23.29 -6.59 17.70
CA GLU A 626 24.29 -5.66 18.21
C GLU A 626 25.42 -6.42 18.90
N VAL A 627 26.66 -6.08 18.56
CA VAL A 627 27.89 -6.64 19.13
C VAL A 627 28.89 -5.51 19.37
N HIS A 628 29.58 -5.49 20.51
CA HIS A 628 30.65 -4.52 20.79
C HIS A 628 32.00 -5.23 20.82
N LEU A 629 32.98 -4.71 20.09
CA LEU A 629 34.34 -5.23 20.03
C LEU A 629 35.34 -4.15 20.50
N ALA A 630 36.37 -4.54 21.24
CA ALA A 630 37.53 -3.71 21.51
C ALA A 630 38.40 -3.57 20.24
N VAL A 631 39.35 -2.62 20.24
CA VAL A 631 40.28 -2.41 19.10
C VAL A 631 41.07 -3.67 18.75
N ASP A 632 41.38 -4.51 19.74
CA ASP A 632 42.10 -5.78 19.56
C ASP A 632 41.17 -6.93 19.11
N GLY A 633 39.91 -6.64 18.81
CA GLY A 633 38.91 -7.61 18.38
C GLY A 633 38.25 -8.39 19.52
N ARG A 634 38.58 -8.15 20.79
CA ARG A 634 37.94 -8.87 21.90
C ARG A 634 36.49 -8.41 22.11
N PRO A 635 35.52 -9.32 22.32
CA PRO A 635 34.14 -8.93 22.58
C PRO A 635 33.99 -8.24 23.94
N ILE A 636 33.18 -7.19 23.99
CA ILE A 636 32.88 -6.39 25.19
C ILE A 636 31.46 -6.73 25.66
N PRO A 637 31.25 -7.14 26.92
CA PRO A 637 29.92 -7.42 27.41
C PRO A 637 29.16 -6.11 27.62
N PHE A 638 27.95 -6.03 27.08
CA PHE A 638 27.07 -4.85 27.20
C PHE A 638 25.60 -5.22 27.44
N ASN A 639 25.21 -6.45 27.10
CA ASN A 639 23.87 -6.99 27.31
C ASN A 639 23.76 -7.66 28.69
N LEU A 640 24.17 -6.94 29.73
CA LEU A 640 24.00 -7.38 31.10
C LEU A 640 22.52 -7.21 31.45
N LYS A 641 21.75 -8.31 31.40
CA LYS A 641 20.44 -8.33 32.06
C LYS A 641 20.71 -8.01 33.54
N ASN A 642 20.03 -7.00 34.10
CA ASN A 642 20.07 -6.77 35.55
C ASN A 642 19.89 -8.13 36.23
N PRO A 643 20.72 -8.50 37.23
CA PRO A 643 20.43 -9.67 38.01
C PRO A 643 19.02 -9.46 38.57
N VAL A 644 18.11 -10.37 38.22
CA VAL A 644 16.86 -10.53 38.97
C VAL A 644 17.28 -10.58 40.42
N ALA A 645 16.70 -9.70 41.23
CA ALA A 645 17.02 -9.50 42.64
C ALA A 645 17.40 -10.82 43.31
N ASP A 646 18.52 -10.81 44.03
CA ASP A 646 19.04 -11.90 44.86
C ASP A 646 17.93 -12.79 45.43
N THR A 647 17.56 -13.84 44.71
CA THR A 647 17.11 -15.05 45.37
C THR A 647 18.36 -15.63 45.98
N LYS A 648 18.54 -15.37 47.28
CA LYS A 648 19.45 -16.12 48.14
C LYS A 648 19.37 -17.59 47.75
N LEU A 649 20.41 -18.06 47.05
CA LEU A 649 20.71 -19.47 47.01
C LEU A 649 21.28 -19.77 48.40
N GLU A 650 20.53 -20.54 49.20
CA GLU A 650 21.13 -21.25 50.31
C GLU A 650 22.20 -22.17 49.72
N ASP A 651 23.42 -21.97 50.20
CA ASP A 651 24.58 -22.80 49.90
C ASP A 651 24.34 -24.20 50.48
N VAL A 652 23.78 -25.11 49.68
CA VAL A 652 23.96 -26.54 49.90
C VAL A 652 25.22 -26.94 49.16
N GLY A 653 26.35 -26.67 49.80
CA GLY A 653 27.66 -27.14 49.35
C GLY A 653 27.67 -28.65 49.29
N ILE A 654 27.65 -29.20 48.07
CA ILE A 654 28.11 -30.57 47.82
C ILE A 654 29.59 -30.41 47.44
N SER A 655 30.49 -30.67 48.38
CA SER A 655 31.92 -30.75 48.09
C SER A 655 32.17 -31.99 47.23
N LEU A 656 32.54 -31.78 45.97
CA LEU A 656 33.09 -32.83 45.13
C LEU A 656 34.39 -33.34 45.76
N THR A 657 34.37 -34.55 46.31
CA THR A 657 35.57 -35.26 46.72
C THR A 657 36.29 -35.85 45.51
N ASP A 658 37.62 -35.96 45.60
CA ASP A 658 38.47 -36.51 44.54
C ASP A 658 38.04 -37.93 44.10
N ASP A 659 37.37 -38.68 44.96
CA ASP A 659 36.79 -40.00 44.66
C ASP A 659 35.74 -39.95 43.53
N LEU A 660 34.90 -38.91 43.50
CA LEU A 660 33.88 -38.73 42.46
C LEU A 660 34.48 -38.27 41.13
N MET A 661 35.57 -37.49 41.18
CA MET A 661 36.33 -37.08 39.99
C MET A 661 37.06 -38.25 39.34
N THR A 662 37.54 -39.21 40.13
CA THR A 662 38.26 -40.37 39.59
C THR A 662 37.32 -41.41 38.97
N GLN A 663 36.08 -41.53 39.46
CA GLN A 663 35.04 -42.40 38.88
C GLN A 663 34.55 -41.94 37.50
N LEU A 664 34.66 -40.64 37.18
CA LEU A 664 34.25 -40.05 35.90
C LEU A 664 35.31 -40.17 34.79
N ILE A 665 36.60 -40.32 35.15
CA ILE A 665 37.72 -40.27 34.19
C ILE A 665 38.11 -41.67 33.67
N LYS A 666 37.78 -42.76 34.37
CA LYS A 666 38.01 -44.13 33.88
C LYS A 666 36.70 -44.81 33.52
N GLY A 667 36.36 -44.80 32.24
CA GLY A 667 35.21 -45.53 31.69
C GLY A 667 35.28 -47.04 31.99
N ARG A 668 34.13 -47.63 32.34
CA ARG A 668 33.99 -49.09 32.51
C ARG A 668 34.16 -49.81 31.17
N PRO A 669 35.04 -50.82 31.07
CA PRO A 669 34.98 -51.83 30.02
C PRO A 669 34.15 -53.04 30.47
N ASN A 670 33.56 -53.75 29.51
CA ASN A 670 32.84 -55.02 29.72
C ASN A 670 33.78 -56.11 30.31
N SER A 671 33.25 -56.92 31.23
CA SER A 671 33.86 -58.08 31.92
C SER A 671 33.75 -59.39 31.09
N PRO A 672 34.25 -60.60 31.52
CA PRO A 672 34.97 -61.02 32.76
C PRO A 672 36.25 -61.89 32.53
N SER A 673 37.18 -62.05 33.49
CA SER A 673 37.34 -63.17 34.46
C SER A 673 38.82 -63.25 34.95
N PRO A 674 39.18 -64.00 36.04
CA PRO A 674 40.24 -63.65 37.01
C PRO A 674 41.60 -64.33 36.78
N VAL A 675 42.67 -63.87 37.49
CA VAL A 675 43.76 -64.65 38.16
C VAL A 675 44.87 -63.71 38.70
N GLU A 676 45.08 -63.79 40.02
CA GLU A 676 46.31 -63.80 40.89
C GLU A 676 47.49 -62.79 40.80
N GLU A 677 47.96 -62.42 42.01
CA GLU A 677 49.34 -62.07 42.48
C GLU A 677 50.03 -60.78 41.96
N GLU A 678 50.91 -60.04 42.66
CA GLU A 678 51.38 -59.86 44.04
C GLU A 678 52.25 -58.57 44.03
N ASP A 679 52.49 -57.99 45.21
CA ASP A 679 53.70 -57.25 45.64
C ASP A 679 53.94 -55.73 45.53
N GLU A 680 54.19 -55.21 46.76
CA GLU A 680 55.26 -54.30 47.24
C GLU A 680 55.24 -52.76 47.03
N ALA A 681 55.45 -52.08 48.17
CA ALA A 681 55.55 -50.63 48.40
C ALA A 681 57.05 -50.18 48.41
N PRO A 682 57.53 -49.17 49.17
CA PRO A 682 56.98 -47.87 49.65
C PRO A 682 57.99 -46.68 49.44
N LEU A 683 57.64 -45.45 49.87
CA LEU A 683 58.35 -44.64 50.89
C LEU A 683 58.23 -43.08 50.79
N GLY A 684 57.91 -42.48 51.95
CA GLY A 684 58.41 -41.19 52.48
C GLY A 684 57.61 -39.91 52.11
N GLY A 685 57.23 -38.99 53.01
CA GLY A 685 57.46 -38.79 54.44
C GLY A 685 57.51 -37.28 54.80
N GLU A 686 56.70 -36.87 55.79
CA GLU A 686 56.91 -35.79 56.81
C GLU A 686 56.92 -34.27 56.43
N GLU A 687 55.98 -33.44 56.94
CA GLU A 687 55.95 -32.62 58.20
C GLU A 687 56.60 -31.20 58.05
N ALA A 688 56.29 -30.07 58.72
CA ALA A 688 55.36 -29.66 59.78
C ALA A 688 55.35 -28.10 59.96
N ARG A 689 54.26 -27.59 60.57
CA ARG A 689 54.10 -26.50 61.60
C ARG A 689 54.48 -25.00 61.40
N ALA A 690 53.57 -24.15 61.90
CA ALA A 690 53.61 -22.68 62.17
C ALA A 690 54.39 -22.32 63.47
N PRO A 691 54.48 -21.06 64.05
CA PRO A 691 53.33 -20.17 64.44
C PRO A 691 53.57 -18.62 64.74
N ARG A 692 52.49 -17.92 65.20
CA ARG A 692 52.36 -16.70 66.11
C ARG A 692 52.56 -15.24 65.59
N VAL A 693 52.02 -14.12 66.13
CA VAL A 693 51.01 -13.64 67.14
C VAL A 693 50.89 -12.09 67.08
N GLY A 694 49.76 -11.48 67.50
CA GLY A 694 49.70 -10.18 68.25
C GLY A 694 48.71 -9.09 67.72
N ASP A 695 47.48 -8.93 68.28
CA ASP A 695 47.01 -8.00 69.36
C ASP A 695 46.99 -6.48 68.97
N ARG A 696 46.03 -5.58 69.29
CA ARG A 696 44.83 -5.54 70.17
C ARG A 696 44.06 -4.19 70.00
N ALA A 697 42.74 -4.20 70.28
CA ALA A 697 41.90 -3.17 70.96
C ALA A 697 41.57 -1.79 70.28
N ALA A 698 40.45 -1.08 70.50
CA ALA A 698 39.13 -1.31 71.13
C ALA A 698 38.29 0.02 71.10
N LEU A 699 36.95 -0.09 70.93
CA LEU A 699 35.83 0.67 71.57
C LEU A 699 35.66 2.19 71.27
N SER A 700 34.47 2.85 71.26
CA SER A 700 33.05 2.56 71.58
C SER A 700 32.22 3.85 71.32
N GLY A 701 30.88 3.78 71.21
CA GLY A 701 29.99 4.92 71.51
C GLY A 701 28.59 4.88 70.89
N ASP A 702 27.59 4.54 71.70
CA ASP A 702 26.16 4.32 71.43
C ASP A 702 25.24 5.57 71.34
N ALA A 703 23.99 5.31 70.88
CA ALA A 703 22.69 5.73 71.46
C ALA A 703 21.79 6.80 70.76
N LEU A 704 20.76 6.29 70.06
CA LEU A 704 19.29 6.31 70.38
C LEU A 704 18.40 7.60 70.46
N LEU A 705 17.13 7.38 70.03
CA LEU A 705 15.82 8.08 70.24
C LEU A 705 15.47 9.30 69.36
N ALA A 706 14.22 9.70 69.09
CA ALA A 706 12.88 9.11 68.86
C ALA A 706 11.89 10.28 68.60
N ALA A 707 10.82 10.02 67.82
CA ALA A 707 9.46 10.59 67.86
C ALA A 707 9.06 12.01 67.31
N ALA A 708 7.98 11.95 66.51
CA ALA A 708 6.77 12.82 66.46
C ALA A 708 6.75 14.20 65.74
N GLY A 709 6.24 14.19 64.50
CA GLY A 709 4.94 14.78 64.10
C GLY A 709 4.66 16.30 64.18
N SER A 710 4.57 16.96 63.01
CA SER A 710 3.40 17.81 62.65
C SER A 710 3.41 18.25 61.18
N GLN A 711 2.18 18.37 60.67
CA GLN A 711 1.73 18.77 59.34
C GLN A 711 2.29 20.13 58.85
N VAL A 712 2.50 20.29 57.53
CA VAL A 712 2.04 21.41 56.65
C VAL A 712 2.51 21.15 55.20
N GLU A 713 1.57 21.10 54.25
CA GLU A 713 1.69 21.45 52.81
C GLU A 713 0.85 22.73 52.58
N PRO A 714 1.01 23.58 51.52
CA PRO A 714 1.74 23.35 50.25
C PRO A 714 2.57 24.56 49.66
N LYS A 715 3.64 24.22 48.91
CA LYS A 715 4.23 24.82 47.65
C LYS A 715 4.55 26.35 47.52
N PRO A 716 5.39 26.78 46.54
CA PRO A 716 6.40 26.10 45.69
C PRO A 716 7.81 26.74 45.76
N GLY A 717 8.85 25.91 45.89
CA GLY A 717 10.25 26.34 45.92
C GLY A 717 10.95 26.27 44.56
N ARG A 718 11.53 27.41 44.18
CA ARG A 718 12.68 27.64 43.29
C ARG A 718 13.52 26.41 42.90
N TRP A 719 13.83 26.36 41.61
CA TRP A 719 14.98 25.70 41.01
C TRP A 719 16.24 25.82 41.87
N ARG A 720 16.81 24.67 42.28
CA ARG A 720 18.15 24.58 42.88
C ARG A 720 18.90 23.47 42.14
N GLU A 721 20.07 23.84 41.64
CA GLU A 721 20.97 23.05 40.79
C GLU A 721 21.36 21.72 41.43
N ALA A 722 21.49 20.69 40.60
CA ALA A 722 22.06 19.40 40.98
C ALA A 722 23.61 19.49 41.06
N PRO A 723 24.28 18.74 41.94
CA PRO A 723 25.73 18.81 42.13
C PRO A 723 26.49 18.24 40.92
N PRO A 724 27.75 18.66 40.69
CA PRO A 724 28.52 18.25 39.52
C PRO A 724 28.81 16.75 39.57
N SER A 725 28.35 16.04 38.54
CA SER A 725 28.66 14.64 38.30
C SER A 725 30.16 14.45 38.06
N LEU A 726 30.75 13.47 38.75
CA LEU A 726 32.09 12.93 38.51
C LEU A 726 32.36 12.69 37.01
N PRO A 727 33.61 12.90 36.52
CA PRO A 727 33.92 12.75 35.11
C PRO A 727 33.70 11.29 34.66
N PRO A 728 33.17 11.06 33.45
CA PRO A 728 32.93 9.71 32.98
C PRO A 728 34.27 8.99 32.82
N ALA A 729 34.38 7.81 33.46
CA ALA A 729 35.45 6.87 33.19
C ALA A 729 35.57 6.69 31.67
N ARG A 730 36.77 6.89 31.12
CA ARG A 730 37.07 6.71 29.69
C ARG A 730 36.59 5.32 29.26
N GLN A 731 35.47 5.26 28.55
CA GLN A 731 35.03 4.04 27.88
C GLN A 731 36.12 3.64 26.87
N PRO A 732 36.55 2.37 26.85
CA PRO A 732 37.56 1.92 25.89
C PRO A 732 37.05 2.19 24.47
N ARG A 733 37.90 2.78 23.62
CA ARG A 733 37.62 2.98 22.19
C ARG A 733 37.32 1.59 21.59
N GLY A 734 36.09 1.32 21.24
CA GLY A 734 35.65 0.04 20.69
C GLY A 734 34.68 0.27 19.53
N VAL A 735 34.50 -0.75 18.69
CA VAL A 735 33.60 -0.72 17.53
C VAL A 735 32.27 -1.33 17.92
N LYS A 736 31.18 -0.60 17.65
CA LYS A 736 29.81 -1.12 17.77
C LYS A 736 29.37 -1.66 16.42
N LEU A 737 29.05 -2.94 16.36
CA LEU A 737 28.54 -3.59 15.15
C LEU A 737 27.02 -3.66 15.20
N ALA A 738 26.39 -3.32 14.08
CA ALA A 738 24.98 -3.60 13.82
C ALA A 738 24.92 -4.66 12.71
N ILE A 739 24.79 -5.93 13.11
CA ILE A 739 24.77 -7.06 12.17
C ILE A 739 23.33 -7.25 11.67
N GLN A 740 23.13 -7.16 10.36
CA GLN A 740 21.82 -7.19 9.70
C GLN A 740 21.63 -8.46 8.88
N VAL A 741 20.63 -9.27 9.24
CA VAL A 741 20.15 -10.36 8.39
C VAL A 741 19.19 -9.78 7.35
N SER A 742 19.69 -9.59 6.13
CA SER A 742 18.88 -9.00 5.05
C SER A 742 18.01 -10.04 4.35
N ASN A 743 16.87 -9.59 3.81
CA ASN A 743 15.94 -10.41 3.02
C ASN A 743 15.83 -9.87 1.58
N ARG A 744 15.31 -10.67 0.63
CA ARG A 744 15.14 -10.32 -0.78
C ARG A 744 14.35 -9.04 -1.00
N ASN A 745 13.34 -8.79 -0.18
CA ASN A 745 12.50 -7.58 -0.25
C ASN A 745 13.19 -6.31 0.25
N HIS A 746 14.42 -6.40 0.78
CA HIS A 746 15.25 -5.23 1.08
C HIS A 746 15.92 -4.66 -0.18
N TYR A 747 15.87 -5.43 -1.27
CA TYR A 747 16.55 -5.16 -2.52
C TYR A 747 15.59 -4.95 -3.67
N CYS A 748 16.08 -4.29 -4.71
CA CYS A 748 15.44 -4.26 -6.01
C CYS A 748 15.34 -5.68 -6.57
N PHE A 749 14.22 -5.98 -7.22
CA PHE A 749 13.94 -7.24 -7.88
C PHE A 749 15.06 -7.59 -8.86
N CYS A 750 15.57 -8.82 -8.77
CA CYS A 750 16.68 -9.33 -9.59
C CYS A 750 17.98 -8.48 -9.52
N SER A 751 18.22 -7.76 -8.43
CA SER A 751 19.41 -6.93 -8.24
C SER A 751 19.92 -6.99 -6.80
N LYS A 752 21.17 -6.57 -6.58
CA LYS A 752 21.77 -6.32 -5.25
C LYS A 752 21.65 -4.84 -4.82
N ARG A 753 20.88 -4.03 -5.55
CA ARG A 753 20.60 -2.63 -5.22
C ARG A 753 19.64 -2.56 -4.03
N LEU A 754 20.07 -1.96 -2.93
CA LEU A 754 19.29 -1.83 -1.71
C LEU A 754 18.20 -0.75 -1.87
N LEU A 755 17.01 -0.96 -1.30
CA LEU A 755 15.93 0.02 -1.33
C LEU A 755 16.15 1.17 -0.32
N GLY A 756 15.53 2.31 -0.59
CA GLY A 756 15.73 3.56 0.14
C GLY A 756 15.56 3.48 1.66
N LEU A 757 14.56 2.73 2.15
CA LEU A 757 14.37 2.55 3.60
C LEU A 757 15.56 1.84 4.27
N HIS A 758 16.10 0.82 3.63
CA HIS A 758 17.23 0.06 4.17
C HIS A 758 18.54 0.83 3.99
N ARG A 759 18.67 1.61 2.92
CA ARG A 759 19.76 2.58 2.74
C ARG A 759 19.76 3.64 3.84
N LEU A 760 18.60 4.23 4.13
CA LEU A 760 18.38 5.14 5.24
C LEU A 760 18.78 4.49 6.57
N LYS A 761 18.33 3.26 6.86
CA LYS A 761 18.71 2.55 8.09
C LYS A 761 20.23 2.46 8.25
N ARG A 762 20.93 1.96 7.21
CA ARG A 762 22.39 1.78 7.27
C ARG A 762 23.13 3.11 7.41
N ARG A 763 22.66 4.16 6.75
CA ARG A 763 23.22 5.51 6.87
C ARG A 763 23.04 6.07 8.28
N GLN A 764 21.86 5.93 8.87
CA GLN A 764 21.56 6.40 10.21
C GLN A 764 22.36 5.63 11.28
N LEU A 765 22.48 4.30 11.15
CA LEU A 765 23.34 3.50 12.04
C LEU A 765 24.80 3.99 12.04
N ARG A 766 25.35 4.28 10.85
CA ARG A 766 26.71 4.85 10.73
C ARG A 766 26.82 6.22 11.41
N ARG A 767 25.81 7.09 11.27
CA ARG A 767 25.78 8.39 11.97
C ARG A 767 25.73 8.24 13.49
N LEU A 768 25.16 7.15 14.01
CA LEU A 768 25.15 6.83 15.43
C LEU A 768 26.42 6.08 15.91
N GLY A 769 27.42 5.93 15.05
CA GLY A 769 28.71 5.30 15.39
C GLY A 769 28.72 3.77 15.27
N TYR A 770 27.75 3.17 14.58
CA TYR A 770 27.75 1.73 14.30
C TYR A 770 28.42 1.40 12.97
N ALA A 771 29.26 0.38 12.95
CA ALA A 771 29.67 -0.30 11.74
C ALA A 771 28.59 -1.32 11.34
N VAL A 772 28.06 -1.22 10.12
CA VAL A 772 27.02 -2.11 9.63
C VAL A 772 27.65 -3.34 8.99
N VAL A 773 27.37 -4.50 9.54
CA VAL A 773 27.76 -5.79 8.98
C VAL A 773 26.53 -6.43 8.37
N GLU A 774 26.63 -6.93 7.14
CA GLU A 774 25.51 -7.57 6.47
C GLU A 774 25.69 -9.08 6.34
N LEU A 775 24.62 -9.81 6.67
CA LEU A 775 24.40 -11.20 6.32
C LEU A 775 23.33 -11.20 5.18
N PRO A 776 23.74 -11.15 3.90
CA PRO A 776 22.78 -11.01 2.82
C PRO A 776 22.08 -12.35 2.56
N PHE A 777 20.80 -12.31 2.18
CA PHE A 777 19.99 -13.52 2.03
C PHE A 777 20.58 -14.55 1.05
N TRP A 778 21.26 -14.10 -0.01
CA TRP A 778 21.86 -15.00 -1.01
C TRP A 778 23.10 -15.74 -0.50
N GLU A 779 23.74 -15.27 0.57
CA GLU A 779 24.83 -15.97 1.27
C GLU A 779 24.28 -16.74 2.48
N TRP A 780 23.51 -16.05 3.35
CA TRP A 780 23.08 -16.59 4.64
C TRP A 780 22.02 -17.69 4.52
N PHE A 781 21.02 -17.53 3.65
CA PHE A 781 19.90 -18.50 3.62
C PHE A 781 20.33 -19.88 3.10
N PRO A 782 21.19 -19.99 2.06
CA PRO A 782 21.79 -21.28 1.71
C PRO A 782 22.61 -21.90 2.85
N LEU A 783 23.32 -21.08 3.64
CA LEU A 783 24.12 -21.54 4.78
C LEU A 783 23.27 -22.08 5.94
N LEU A 784 21.99 -21.69 6.07
CA LEU A 784 21.11 -22.26 7.10
C LEU A 784 20.96 -23.79 7.01
N LYS A 785 21.16 -24.37 5.82
CA LYS A 785 21.12 -25.83 5.58
C LYS A 785 22.48 -26.52 5.77
N ARG A 786 23.53 -25.75 6.07
CA ARG A 786 24.92 -26.22 6.20
C ARG A 786 25.25 -26.55 7.65
N THR A 787 26.43 -27.13 7.85
CA THR A 787 26.90 -27.54 9.18
C THR A 787 27.04 -26.34 10.11
N ARG A 788 26.98 -26.58 11.42
CA ARG A 788 27.20 -25.55 12.43
C ARG A 788 28.58 -24.88 12.28
N LEU A 789 29.61 -25.65 11.96
CA LEU A 789 30.97 -25.15 11.76
C LEU A 789 31.05 -24.17 10.59
N GLU A 790 30.48 -24.52 9.42
CA GLU A 790 30.47 -23.64 8.24
C GLU A 790 29.77 -22.30 8.54
N LYS A 791 28.65 -22.33 9.28
CA LYS A 791 27.93 -21.12 9.68
C LYS A 791 28.76 -20.25 10.64
N LEU A 792 29.43 -20.86 11.63
CA LEU A 792 30.33 -20.16 12.55
C LEU A 792 31.52 -19.54 11.82
N SER A 793 32.17 -20.28 10.92
CA SER A 793 33.28 -19.76 10.12
C SER A 793 32.86 -18.55 9.28
N TYR A 794 31.66 -18.59 8.68
CA TYR A 794 31.11 -17.46 7.94
C TYR A 794 30.84 -16.24 8.82
N LEU A 795 30.23 -16.43 10.01
CA LEU A 795 30.00 -15.32 10.95
C LEU A 795 31.31 -14.74 11.48
N HIS A 796 32.28 -15.59 11.83
CA HIS A 796 33.60 -15.15 12.26
C HIS A 796 34.27 -14.28 11.18
N TYR A 797 34.24 -14.73 9.92
CA TYR A 797 34.75 -13.96 8.78
C TYR A 797 34.06 -12.60 8.63
N LYS A 798 32.74 -12.52 8.83
CA LYS A 798 31.98 -11.26 8.71
C LYS A 798 32.19 -10.31 9.89
N VAL A 799 32.35 -10.83 11.10
CA VAL A 799 32.42 -10.04 12.35
C VAL A 799 33.83 -9.51 12.60
N PHE A 800 34.86 -10.33 12.34
CA PHE A 800 36.26 -9.98 12.60
C PHE A 800 37.02 -9.55 11.33
N ASP A 801 36.29 -9.01 10.34
CA ASP A 801 36.92 -8.43 9.14
C ASP A 801 37.86 -7.28 9.56
N PRO A 802 39.17 -7.35 9.22
CA PRO A 802 40.14 -6.31 9.58
C PRO A 802 39.76 -4.90 9.10
N ALA A 803 38.99 -4.80 8.00
CA ALA A 803 38.51 -3.51 7.50
C ALA A 803 37.53 -2.82 8.48
N LEU A 804 36.79 -3.59 9.28
CA LEU A 804 35.87 -3.07 10.30
C LEU A 804 36.62 -2.58 11.55
N LEU A 805 37.73 -3.24 11.89
CA LEU A 805 38.53 -2.94 13.08
C LEU A 805 39.50 -1.76 12.87
N ASN A 806 40.01 -1.59 11.65
CA ASN A 806 40.96 -0.52 11.31
C ASN A 806 40.30 0.83 10.99
N GLY A 807 39.00 0.86 10.68
CA GLY A 807 38.25 2.09 10.37
C GLY A 807 37.88 2.96 11.59
N ALA A 808 38.31 2.56 12.79
CA ALA A 808 38.01 3.22 14.07
C ALA A 808 39.22 3.92 14.73
N GLY A 809 40.32 4.08 13.98
CA GLY A 809 41.55 4.76 14.40
C GLY A 809 41.44 6.28 14.45
#